data_AF-A0AAD9IMY5-F1
#
_entry.id   AF-A0AAD9IMY5-F1
#
_cell.length_a   1.000
_cell.length_b   1.000
_cell.length_c   1.000
_cell.angle_alpha   90.00
_cell.angle_beta   90.00
_cell.angle_gamma   90.00
#
_symmetry.space_group_name_H-M   'P 1'
#
loop_
_entity.id
_entity.type
_entity.pdbx_description
1 polymer ?
#
loop_
_entity_poly.entity_id
_entity_poly.type
_entity_poly.pdbx_seq_one_letter_code
_entity_poly.pdbx_strand_id
1 'polypeptide(L)'
;MQATSSDVEEGELPSSAVLDALEDSDEDAAPVRKPKKPKRSMGYVDVYGADAQAAVQLRPEAGPISLDDAQQLILWCLAEHVNPRWCFVRNKPLVRQLLLVLVHGLDSERPPPAFTEAFGTPIELRARKAVMEPGMTAHSLLTHPPPGGPSPPPAVPPPEHYRLSLDDLLEHGYPLPQLDGDTNEMVLAPGYASTKALAPEPAHRVVALDCEMCLTTAGSELTRVVLLDEQGAPLLDELVQPPNPILDYVTRFSGITPAMLEGARFCELVDANTLLVTHSGENDLHALKTVHANVVDTALLYPSDRPGAKRPLRVLAYRFLHRIIQRETHDPVEDAKAALDLAQLKFRRGPAFGLPPPAAERRLKLADTLAEAGCPGSLKQYIGAVGSAINAESDGEVVRRLLKEAGRGDAKGAAGGDEAEASALHATAQPSLATRPRFIFGQLRDVHAAQEAETAAARDGGGDGVADALCALATRPTRSSAELAAEAELVQRVLSMHQAAAAGTLVMVVCGQGNMALCGALFREQAARRAAAGAPAWSPEHDHALEMAALRARTGFCWATVKTGAAEYKALEPERPVRDLAWKGGDGYCGWATALHLSARGYQVCIVDNLARRTYDLQLGLDTLTPIVSIHDRVKKWQEISGCHIDLRVGDLCDFEFFADAFKTFNPEAVVHFGEQRSAPYSMIDRQHAVYTQHNNVIGTINLMYAIKEFNPDCHLVKLGTMGEYGTPNIDIGK
;
A
#
# COMPACT_ATOMS: atom_id res chain seq x y z
N MET A 1 -23.14 -59.65 -39.64
CA MET A 1 -22.87 -60.61 -40.72
C MET A 1 -22.09 -59.89 -41.81
N GLN A 2 -21.05 -60.53 -42.35
CA GLN A 2 -20.24 -60.31 -43.59
C GLN A 2 -20.35 -58.94 -44.32
N ALA A 3 -19.27 -58.16 -44.51
CA ALA A 3 -18.07 -58.37 -45.36
C ALA A 3 -18.37 -58.09 -46.87
N THR A 4 -17.60 -57.32 -47.64
CA THR A 4 -16.16 -57.40 -48.05
C THR A 4 -15.75 -56.13 -48.86
N SER A 5 -14.49 -55.83 -49.25
CA SER A 5 -13.16 -55.84 -48.59
C SER A 5 -12.04 -55.40 -49.58
N SER A 6 -11.26 -54.34 -49.32
CA SER A 6 -9.97 -54.06 -50.01
C SER A 6 -9.10 -52.99 -49.30
N ASP A 7 -8.01 -53.45 -48.67
CA ASP A 7 -6.58 -53.08 -48.83
C ASP A 7 -6.21 -51.57 -48.92
N VAL A 8 -5.53 -50.90 -47.97
CA VAL A 8 -4.35 -51.16 -47.09
C VAL A 8 -2.99 -50.80 -47.73
N GLU A 9 -2.38 -49.73 -47.21
CA GLU A 9 -0.92 -49.56 -47.08
C GLU A 9 -0.65 -48.71 -45.82
N GLU A 10 0.16 -49.20 -44.88
CA GLU A 10 0.45 -48.55 -43.57
C GLU A 10 1.88 -48.01 -43.51
N GLY A 11 2.09 -46.93 -42.75
CA GLY A 11 3.42 -46.37 -42.45
C GLY A 11 3.64 -46.25 -40.95
N GLU A 12 4.58 -47.02 -40.41
CA GLU A 12 4.85 -47.12 -38.96
C GLU A 12 5.68 -45.96 -38.39
N LEU A 13 5.48 -45.70 -37.10
CA LEU A 13 6.31 -44.84 -36.25
C LEU A 13 7.37 -45.69 -35.51
N PRO A 14 8.65 -45.29 -35.45
CA PRO A 14 9.69 -46.06 -34.76
C PRO A 14 9.66 -45.89 -33.23
N SER A 15 9.88 -47.00 -32.52
CA SER A 15 9.81 -47.11 -31.06
C SER A 15 11.12 -46.80 -30.33
N SER A 16 11.02 -46.66 -29.01
CA SER A 16 12.16 -46.57 -28.08
C SER A 16 13.06 -47.80 -28.08
N ALA A 17 14.38 -47.61 -28.20
CA ALA A 17 15.44 -48.30 -27.44
C ALA A 17 16.86 -48.03 -28.01
N VAL A 18 17.59 -47.07 -27.42
CA VAL A 18 19.08 -47.11 -27.35
C VAL A 18 19.53 -46.44 -26.04
N LEU A 19 19.54 -47.21 -24.97
CA LEU A 19 20.41 -46.99 -23.81
C LEU A 19 21.40 -48.17 -23.76
N ASP A 20 22.53 -47.94 -23.12
CA ASP A 20 23.66 -48.88 -22.91
C ASP A 20 24.44 -49.30 -24.16
N ALA A 21 25.57 -48.62 -24.40
CA ALA A 21 26.86 -49.29 -24.69
C ALA A 21 28.07 -48.34 -24.57
N LEU A 22 29.18 -48.91 -24.08
CA LEU A 22 30.61 -48.49 -24.20
C LEU A 22 31.19 -47.48 -23.18
N GLU A 23 31.91 -48.06 -22.22
CA GLU A 23 33.04 -47.46 -21.50
C GLU A 23 34.32 -47.47 -22.37
N ASP A 24 35.23 -46.52 -22.07
CA ASP A 24 36.69 -46.45 -22.29
C ASP A 24 37.41 -47.09 -23.51
N SER A 25 38.14 -46.25 -24.27
CA SER A 25 39.60 -46.42 -24.50
C SER A 25 40.28 -45.21 -25.20
N ASP A 26 41.23 -44.62 -24.48
CA ASP A 26 42.52 -43.97 -24.84
C ASP A 26 42.80 -43.18 -26.16
N GLU A 27 43.29 -41.96 -25.90
CA GLU A 27 44.50 -41.27 -26.43
C GLU A 27 44.60 -40.60 -27.83
N ASP A 28 45.27 -39.43 -27.78
CA ASP A 28 46.01 -38.69 -28.81
C ASP A 28 45.35 -38.17 -30.11
N ALA A 29 44.71 -37.00 -30.00
CA ALA A 29 44.79 -35.94 -31.03
C ALA A 29 44.55 -34.52 -30.46
N ALA A 30 45.59 -33.68 -30.41
CA ALA A 30 45.45 -32.29 -29.92
C ALA A 30 44.77 -31.34 -30.94
N PRO A 31 43.64 -30.68 -30.61
CA PRO A 31 42.93 -29.83 -31.57
C PRO A 31 43.32 -28.34 -31.49
N VAL A 32 43.46 -27.74 -32.67
CA VAL A 32 43.84 -26.34 -32.92
C VAL A 32 42.89 -25.33 -32.25
N ARG A 33 43.46 -24.29 -31.62
CA ARG A 33 42.70 -23.19 -30.98
C ARG A 33 41.84 -22.40 -31.98
N LYS A 34 40.52 -22.55 -31.89
CA LYS A 34 39.55 -21.62 -32.54
C LYS A 34 39.62 -20.23 -31.88
N PRO A 35 39.46 -19.12 -32.63
CA PRO A 35 39.51 -17.78 -32.07
C PRO A 35 38.35 -17.54 -31.08
N LYS A 36 38.64 -16.93 -29.92
CA LYS A 36 37.63 -16.56 -28.93
C LYS A 36 36.68 -15.53 -29.53
N LYS A 37 35.38 -15.85 -29.61
CA LYS A 37 34.34 -14.82 -29.80
C LYS A 37 34.44 -13.79 -28.66
N PRO A 38 34.26 -12.49 -28.92
CA PRO A 38 34.26 -11.49 -27.86
C PRO A 38 33.12 -11.80 -26.89
N LYS A 39 33.42 -11.81 -25.58
CA LYS A 39 32.38 -11.87 -24.55
C LYS A 39 31.57 -10.58 -24.63
N ARG A 40 30.37 -10.63 -25.24
CA ARG A 40 29.32 -9.64 -24.95
C ARG A 40 29.02 -9.76 -23.46
N SER A 41 29.45 -8.78 -22.67
CA SER A 41 28.85 -8.58 -21.35
C SER A 41 27.38 -8.23 -21.58
N MET A 42 26.47 -9.12 -21.16
CA MET A 42 25.09 -8.76 -20.93
C MET A 42 25.08 -7.76 -19.77
N GLY A 43 25.25 -6.48 -20.10
CA GLY A 43 25.04 -5.39 -19.16
C GLY A 43 23.57 -5.44 -18.73
N TYR A 44 23.34 -5.59 -17.43
CA TYR A 44 22.00 -5.59 -16.87
C TYR A 44 21.37 -4.23 -17.19
N VAL A 45 20.28 -4.22 -17.97
CA VAL A 45 19.57 -2.98 -18.29
C VAL A 45 18.78 -2.59 -17.05
N ASP A 46 18.97 -1.35 -16.59
CA ASP A 46 18.21 -0.79 -15.47
C ASP A 46 16.71 -0.89 -15.77
N VAL A 47 15.94 -1.50 -14.86
CA VAL A 47 14.51 -1.81 -15.04
C VAL A 47 13.68 -0.54 -15.27
N TYR A 48 14.18 0.61 -14.83
CA TYR A 48 13.52 1.89 -15.01
C TYR A 48 13.88 2.58 -16.35
N GLY A 49 14.93 2.12 -17.04
CA GLY A 49 15.51 2.73 -18.24
C GLY A 49 16.62 3.73 -17.92
N ALA A 50 17.53 3.94 -18.88
CA ALA A 50 18.77 4.73 -18.68
C ALA A 50 18.54 6.20 -18.25
N ASP A 51 17.38 6.77 -18.57
CA ASP A 51 17.02 8.16 -18.26
C ASP A 51 16.12 8.29 -17.01
N ALA A 52 15.83 7.19 -16.30
CA ALA A 52 14.88 7.23 -15.20
C ALA A 52 15.46 7.86 -13.93
N GLN A 53 14.63 8.67 -13.29
CA GLN A 53 14.96 9.40 -12.07
C GLN A 53 13.84 9.19 -11.05
N ALA A 54 14.19 9.14 -9.76
CA ALA A 54 13.21 9.30 -8.70
C ALA A 54 12.67 10.74 -8.73
N ALA A 55 11.38 10.89 -8.41
CA ALA A 55 10.75 12.20 -8.28
C ALA A 55 9.70 12.13 -7.17
N VAL A 56 9.49 13.25 -6.48
CA VAL A 56 8.38 13.41 -5.52
C VAL A 56 7.48 14.53 -6.02
N GLN A 57 6.17 14.29 -5.99
CA GLN A 57 5.16 15.29 -6.31
C GLN A 57 4.29 15.49 -5.06
N LEU A 58 4.25 16.72 -4.56
CA LEU A 58 3.34 17.10 -3.48
C LEU A 58 1.93 17.37 -4.02
N ARG A 59 0.92 17.19 -3.17
CA ARG A 59 -0.50 17.44 -3.46
C ARG A 59 -1.07 18.45 -2.46
N PRO A 60 -0.84 19.77 -2.64
CA PRO A 60 -1.35 20.79 -1.74
C PRO A 60 -2.88 20.74 -1.57
N GLU A 61 -3.60 20.24 -2.57
CA GLU A 61 -5.05 20.01 -2.55
C GLU A 61 -5.51 18.98 -1.49
N ALA A 62 -4.59 18.20 -0.91
CA ALA A 62 -4.89 17.29 0.20
C ALA A 62 -5.09 17.99 1.56
N GLY A 63 -4.84 19.31 1.64
CA GLY A 63 -4.91 20.10 2.87
C GLY A 63 -3.64 20.07 3.71
N PRO A 64 -3.62 20.78 4.86
CA PRO A 64 -2.44 20.91 5.69
C PRO A 64 -2.06 19.59 6.37
N ILE A 65 -0.77 19.23 6.29
CA ILE A 65 -0.23 18.00 6.86
C ILE A 65 0.30 18.21 8.28
N SER A 66 0.38 17.16 9.09
CA SER A 66 1.08 17.22 10.39
C SER A 66 2.51 16.67 10.30
N LEU A 67 3.31 16.88 11.35
CA LEU A 67 4.68 16.32 11.42
C LEU A 67 4.69 14.78 11.36
N ASP A 68 3.63 14.13 11.83
CA ASP A 68 3.40 12.68 11.70
C ASP A 68 3.23 12.28 10.22
N ASP A 69 2.49 13.07 9.44
CA ASP A 69 2.30 12.83 8.01
C ASP A 69 3.60 13.04 7.22
N ALA A 70 4.44 14.01 7.61
CA ALA A 70 5.79 14.20 7.09
C ALA A 70 6.72 13.02 7.46
N GLN A 71 6.63 12.51 8.69
CA GLN A 71 7.32 11.29 9.14
C GLN A 71 6.91 10.07 8.31
N GLN A 72 5.63 9.93 7.95
CA GLN A 72 5.17 8.83 7.11
C GLN A 72 5.83 8.82 5.71
N LEU A 73 6.17 9.97 5.12
CA LEU A 73 6.96 10.01 3.87
C LEU A 73 8.38 9.49 4.07
N ILE A 74 9.03 9.88 5.18
CA ILE A 74 10.37 9.41 5.52
C ILE A 74 10.37 7.88 5.71
N LEU A 75 9.40 7.36 6.47
CA LEU A 75 9.22 5.91 6.67
C LEU A 75 8.84 5.19 5.37
N TRP A 76 8.05 5.81 4.50
CA TRP A 76 7.72 5.27 3.17
C TRP A 76 8.94 5.20 2.25
N CYS A 77 9.89 6.13 2.35
CA CYS A 77 11.12 6.07 1.56
C CYS A 77 12.15 5.08 2.14
N LEU A 78 12.31 5.04 3.47
CA LEU A 78 13.30 4.19 4.14
C LEU A 78 12.86 2.74 4.35
N ALA A 79 11.56 2.44 4.32
CA ALA A 79 10.99 1.14 4.64
C ALA A 79 9.68 0.83 3.86
N GLU A 80 9.09 -0.33 4.13
CA GLU A 80 7.76 -0.76 3.66
C GLU A 80 6.65 -0.18 4.54
N HIS A 81 6.53 1.15 4.56
CA HIS A 81 5.42 1.84 5.25
C HIS A 81 4.22 2.08 4.30
N VAL A 82 3.20 2.80 4.75
CA VAL A 82 2.10 3.27 3.89
C VAL A 82 2.54 4.53 3.11
N ASN A 83 2.31 4.55 1.78
CA ASN A 83 2.51 5.75 0.97
C ASN A 83 1.56 6.88 1.42
N PRO A 84 2.05 8.07 1.79
CA PRO A 84 1.18 9.15 2.27
C PRO A 84 0.27 9.69 1.17
N ARG A 85 -0.98 10.02 1.50
CA ARG A 85 -1.99 10.49 0.52
C ARG A 85 -1.70 11.87 -0.08
N TRP A 86 -0.91 12.68 0.64
CA TRP A 86 -0.56 14.07 0.31
C TRP A 86 0.64 14.21 -0.63
N CYS A 87 1.26 13.09 -1.04
CA CYS A 87 2.36 13.09 -2.00
C CYS A 87 2.37 11.82 -2.88
N PHE A 88 3.19 11.83 -3.92
CA PHE A 88 3.45 10.67 -4.75
C PHE A 88 4.96 10.58 -5.05
N VAL A 89 5.58 9.46 -4.69
CA VAL A 89 6.99 9.17 -4.99
C VAL A 89 7.08 8.26 -6.21
N ARG A 90 7.49 8.83 -7.34
CA ARG A 90 7.77 8.09 -8.58
C ARG A 90 9.14 7.43 -8.49
N ASN A 91 9.23 6.18 -8.96
CA ASN A 91 10.46 5.38 -8.98
C ASN A 91 11.16 5.31 -7.60
N LYS A 92 10.40 5.03 -6.53
CA LYS A 92 10.90 4.94 -5.13
C LYS A 92 12.27 4.23 -4.99
N PRO A 93 12.55 3.09 -5.65
CA PRO A 93 13.84 2.41 -5.53
C PRO A 93 15.06 3.18 -6.07
N LEU A 94 14.84 4.26 -6.86
CA LEU A 94 15.91 5.17 -7.29
C LEU A 94 16.22 6.28 -6.26
N VAL A 95 15.48 6.36 -5.14
CA VAL A 95 15.84 7.23 -4.01
C VAL A 95 16.95 6.57 -3.20
N ARG A 96 18.20 6.98 -3.43
CA ARG A 96 19.39 6.37 -2.78
C ARG A 96 19.75 7.03 -1.45
N GLN A 97 19.29 8.26 -1.23
CA GLN A 97 19.60 9.06 -0.05
C GLN A 97 18.39 9.92 0.31
N LEU A 98 18.21 10.20 1.60
CA LEU A 98 17.19 11.10 2.12
C LEU A 98 17.87 12.10 3.06
N LEU A 99 17.78 13.38 2.73
CA LEU A 99 18.26 14.50 3.52
C LEU A 99 17.06 15.24 4.12
N LEU A 100 16.84 15.11 5.44
CA LEU A 100 15.86 15.89 6.18
C LEU A 100 16.54 17.10 6.83
N VAL A 101 16.07 18.30 6.51
CA VAL A 101 16.44 19.54 7.17
C VAL A 101 15.23 20.11 7.91
N LEU A 102 15.28 20.09 9.24
CA LEU A 102 14.30 20.74 10.10
C LEU A 102 14.71 22.20 10.32
N VAL A 103 13.78 23.13 10.11
CA VAL A 103 14.02 24.57 10.17
C VAL A 103 13.06 25.21 11.17
N HIS A 104 13.61 25.85 12.19
CA HIS A 104 12.82 26.57 13.21
C HIS A 104 12.80 28.07 12.98
N GLY A 105 11.72 28.71 13.41
CA GLY A 105 11.50 30.16 13.33
C GLY A 105 10.79 30.62 12.05
N LEU A 106 10.58 29.74 11.08
CA LEU A 106 9.75 30.01 9.90
C LEU A 106 8.31 29.50 10.10
N ASP A 107 7.36 30.41 9.90
CA ASP A 107 5.91 30.22 9.98
C ASP A 107 5.27 30.07 8.58
N SER A 108 3.94 29.92 8.52
CA SER A 108 3.21 29.79 7.25
C SER A 108 2.84 31.10 6.55
N GLU A 109 3.17 32.29 7.09
CA GLU A 109 2.73 33.56 6.48
C GLU A 109 3.61 33.96 5.30
N ARG A 110 4.91 33.64 5.35
CA ARG A 110 5.89 34.00 4.31
C ARG A 110 6.85 32.84 4.03
N PRO A 111 6.52 31.94 3.08
CA PRO A 111 7.49 30.97 2.59
C PRO A 111 8.63 31.71 1.86
N PRO A 112 9.91 31.39 2.12
CA PRO A 112 11.02 32.00 1.40
C PRO A 112 10.90 31.74 -0.12
N PRO A 113 10.86 32.77 -0.99
CA PRO A 113 10.62 32.57 -2.43
C PRO A 113 11.64 31.63 -3.09
N ALA A 114 12.91 31.72 -2.68
CA ALA A 114 13.98 30.86 -3.17
C ALA A 114 13.82 29.37 -2.80
N PHE A 115 13.05 29.04 -1.74
CA PHE A 115 12.68 27.65 -1.47
C PHE A 115 11.62 27.15 -2.44
N THR A 116 10.62 27.96 -2.77
CA THR A 116 9.62 27.61 -3.79
C THR A 116 10.26 27.46 -5.17
N GLU A 117 11.26 28.27 -5.51
CA GLU A 117 12.04 28.15 -6.74
C GLU A 117 12.89 26.86 -6.77
N ALA A 118 13.59 26.53 -5.67
CA ALA A 118 14.50 25.39 -5.62
C ALA A 118 13.85 24.02 -5.35
N PHE A 119 12.70 24.00 -4.66
CA PHE A 119 12.04 22.78 -4.20
C PHE A 119 10.59 22.62 -4.71
N GLY A 120 10.05 23.61 -5.44
CA GLY A 120 8.67 23.63 -5.91
C GLY A 120 7.66 24.09 -4.86
N THR A 121 6.37 23.96 -5.18
CA THR A 121 5.28 24.39 -4.30
C THR A 121 5.26 23.58 -2.98
N PRO A 122 5.36 24.22 -1.81
CA PRO A 122 5.25 23.53 -0.52
C PRO A 122 3.82 23.06 -0.24
N ILE A 123 3.70 22.15 0.72
CA ILE A 123 2.43 21.85 1.40
C ILE A 123 2.40 22.52 2.78
N GLU A 124 1.25 23.11 3.16
CA GLU A 124 1.07 23.71 4.49
C GLU A 124 1.26 22.63 5.57
N LEU A 125 1.96 22.97 6.64
CA LEU A 125 2.17 22.12 7.79
C LEU A 125 1.47 22.71 9.02
N ARG A 126 0.71 21.88 9.74
CA ARG A 126 0.01 22.25 10.99
C ARG A 126 0.35 21.27 12.11
N ALA A 127 1.07 21.75 13.11
CA ALA A 127 1.42 20.99 14.29
C ALA A 127 0.19 20.74 15.18
N ARG A 128 -0.04 19.48 15.59
CA ARG A 128 -1.17 19.11 16.46
C ARG A 128 -1.03 19.59 17.92
N LYS A 129 0.18 20.01 18.33
CA LYS A 129 0.46 20.68 19.60
C LYS A 129 1.27 21.94 19.32
N ALA A 130 0.93 23.04 20.01
CA ALA A 130 1.59 24.35 19.85
C ALA A 130 2.92 24.48 20.61
N VAL A 131 3.52 23.37 21.05
CA VAL A 131 4.81 23.31 21.77
C VAL A 131 5.55 22.03 21.36
N MET A 132 6.78 22.17 20.88
CA MET A 132 7.83 21.17 21.07
C MET A 132 8.75 21.73 22.15
N GLU A 133 9.26 20.86 23.01
CA GLU A 133 10.17 21.28 24.08
C GLU A 133 11.56 21.60 23.50
N PRO A 134 12.25 22.65 23.98
CA PRO A 134 13.63 22.93 23.58
C PRO A 134 14.54 21.73 23.87
N GLY A 135 15.26 21.24 22.86
CA GLY A 135 16.16 20.08 22.99
C GLY A 135 15.63 18.76 22.39
N MET A 136 14.47 18.77 21.72
CA MET A 136 13.98 17.62 20.94
C MET A 136 15.00 17.21 19.85
N THR A 137 15.56 16.01 19.97
CA THR A 137 16.43 15.43 18.93
C THR A 137 15.59 14.69 17.88
N ALA A 138 16.22 14.15 16.83
CA ALA A 138 15.55 13.26 15.86
C ALA A 138 14.80 12.09 16.55
N HIS A 139 15.26 11.65 17.73
CA HIS A 139 14.57 10.67 18.56
C HIS A 139 13.13 11.12 18.89
N SER A 140 12.94 12.36 19.32
CA SER A 140 11.64 12.87 19.77
C SER A 140 10.67 13.26 18.65
N LEU A 141 11.17 13.37 17.41
CA LEU A 141 10.35 13.39 16.19
C LEU A 141 9.88 11.99 15.78
N LEU A 142 10.61 10.95 16.19
CA LEU A 142 10.36 9.55 15.82
C LEU A 142 9.73 8.71 16.94
N THR A 143 9.67 9.22 18.18
CA THR A 143 9.11 8.54 19.36
C THR A 143 8.32 9.51 20.23
N HIS A 144 7.22 9.04 20.83
CA HIS A 144 6.59 9.69 21.99
C HIS A 144 7.03 8.97 23.28
N PRO A 145 7.11 9.66 24.43
CA PRO A 145 7.25 8.98 25.71
C PRO A 145 5.98 8.14 26.02
N PRO A 146 6.13 6.94 26.61
CA PRO A 146 4.98 6.12 27.00
C PRO A 146 4.20 6.78 28.15
N PRO A 147 2.86 6.66 28.18
CA PRO A 147 2.04 7.22 29.24
C PRO A 147 2.04 6.31 30.49
N GLY A 148 2.69 6.76 31.55
CA GLY A 148 2.53 6.20 32.90
C GLY A 148 3.43 5.00 33.23
N GLY A 149 3.63 4.78 34.54
CA GLY A 149 4.42 3.67 35.07
C GLY A 149 3.72 2.30 34.93
N PRO A 150 4.38 1.21 35.37
CA PRO A 150 3.90 -0.15 35.14
C PRO A 150 2.56 -0.41 35.87
N SER A 151 1.49 -0.46 35.09
CA SER A 151 0.28 -1.18 35.49
C SER A 151 0.62 -2.68 35.62
N PRO A 152 0.10 -3.40 36.62
CA PRO A 152 0.10 -4.86 36.55
C PRO A 152 -0.67 -5.31 35.29
N PRO A 153 -0.31 -6.45 34.68
CA PRO A 153 -1.00 -6.95 33.51
C PRO A 153 -2.47 -7.25 33.88
N PRO A 154 -3.45 -6.85 33.04
CA PRO A 154 -4.84 -7.19 33.29
C PRO A 154 -5.01 -8.72 33.28
N ALA A 155 -5.79 -9.24 34.23
CA ALA A 155 -6.14 -10.66 34.24
C ALA A 155 -6.86 -11.00 32.93
N VAL A 156 -6.43 -12.09 32.30
CA VAL A 156 -7.02 -12.58 31.05
C VAL A 156 -8.48 -12.96 31.31
N PRO A 157 -9.47 -12.34 30.64
CA PRO A 157 -10.87 -12.61 30.87
C PRO A 157 -11.27 -13.99 30.32
N PRO A 158 -12.29 -14.63 30.90
CA PRO A 158 -12.69 -15.98 30.51
C PRO A 158 -13.37 -15.99 29.13
N PRO A 159 -13.45 -17.13 28.42
CA PRO A 159 -14.01 -17.26 27.08
C PRO A 159 -15.39 -16.59 26.86
N GLU A 160 -16.25 -16.60 27.87
CA GLU A 160 -17.60 -16.02 27.83
C GLU A 160 -17.60 -14.49 27.66
N HIS A 161 -16.48 -13.81 27.95
CA HIS A 161 -16.29 -12.38 27.68
C HIS A 161 -16.28 -12.05 26.18
N TYR A 162 -15.97 -13.03 25.33
CA TYR A 162 -15.78 -12.85 23.89
C TYR A 162 -17.03 -13.17 23.06
N ARG A 163 -18.15 -13.51 23.71
CA ARG A 163 -19.42 -13.74 23.03
C ARG A 163 -19.94 -12.47 22.37
N LEU A 164 -20.60 -12.61 21.23
CA LEU A 164 -21.28 -11.51 20.56
C LEU A 164 -22.39 -10.92 21.44
N SER A 165 -22.56 -9.60 21.40
CA SER A 165 -23.71 -8.93 21.99
C SER A 165 -24.96 -9.12 21.13
N LEU A 166 -26.13 -8.79 21.67
CA LEU A 166 -27.37 -8.81 20.87
C LEU A 166 -27.31 -7.83 19.69
N ASP A 167 -26.64 -6.69 19.88
CA ASP A 167 -26.45 -5.69 18.82
C ASP A 167 -25.50 -6.23 17.72
N ASP A 168 -24.42 -6.93 18.09
CA ASP A 168 -23.52 -7.57 17.11
C ASP A 168 -24.23 -8.67 16.31
N LEU A 169 -25.06 -9.48 16.98
CA LEU A 169 -25.86 -10.54 16.34
C LEU A 169 -26.87 -9.94 15.35
N LEU A 170 -27.52 -8.82 15.71
CA LEU A 170 -28.43 -8.07 14.84
C LEU A 170 -27.69 -7.42 13.65
N GLU A 171 -26.59 -6.70 13.90
CA GLU A 171 -25.81 -6.00 12.85
C GLU A 171 -25.22 -6.97 11.82
N HIS A 172 -24.79 -8.16 12.27
CA HIS A 172 -24.20 -9.18 11.41
C HIS A 172 -25.18 -10.23 10.89
N GLY A 173 -26.48 -10.04 11.11
CA GLY A 173 -27.54 -10.84 10.49
C GLY A 173 -27.59 -12.28 10.98
N TYR A 174 -27.28 -12.54 12.25
CA TYR A 174 -27.48 -13.86 12.86
C TYR A 174 -28.97 -14.16 13.04
N PRO A 175 -29.40 -15.44 12.94
CA PRO A 175 -30.79 -15.79 13.16
C PRO A 175 -31.21 -15.55 14.61
N LEU A 176 -32.23 -14.71 14.79
CA LEU A 176 -32.80 -14.31 16.07
C LEU A 176 -34.34 -14.42 16.05
N PRO A 177 -35.00 -14.55 17.20
CA PRO A 177 -36.46 -14.51 17.28
C PRO A 177 -36.98 -13.14 16.82
N GLN A 178 -38.10 -13.14 16.10
CA GLN A 178 -38.76 -11.93 15.62
C GLN A 178 -39.96 -11.59 16.51
N LEU A 179 -40.24 -10.30 16.69
CA LEU A 179 -41.43 -9.87 17.44
C LEU A 179 -42.65 -10.00 16.52
N ASP A 180 -43.60 -10.84 16.90
CA ASP A 180 -44.89 -10.90 16.22
C ASP A 180 -45.69 -9.63 16.53
N GLY A 181 -46.06 -8.89 15.48
CA GLY A 181 -46.74 -7.60 15.58
C GLY A 181 -48.17 -7.68 16.12
N ASP A 182 -48.81 -8.86 16.07
CA ASP A 182 -50.18 -9.05 16.56
C ASP A 182 -50.22 -9.54 18.02
N THR A 183 -49.19 -10.29 18.47
CA THR A 183 -49.13 -10.87 19.83
C THR A 183 -48.13 -10.21 20.77
N ASN A 184 -47.14 -9.46 20.26
CA ASN A 184 -45.93 -9.02 20.95
C ASN A 184 -45.10 -10.17 21.57
N GLU A 185 -45.29 -11.41 21.11
CA GLU A 185 -44.47 -12.55 21.51
C GLU A 185 -43.22 -12.69 20.61
N MET A 186 -42.18 -13.33 21.15
CA MET A 186 -40.95 -13.62 20.42
C MET A 186 -41.10 -14.96 19.69
N VAL A 187 -41.27 -14.90 18.37
CA VAL A 187 -41.57 -16.05 17.52
C VAL A 187 -40.36 -16.39 16.65
N LEU A 188 -40.05 -17.68 16.50
CA LEU A 188 -39.00 -18.15 15.59
C LEU A 188 -39.51 -18.16 14.14
N ALA A 189 -38.64 -17.85 13.19
CA ALA A 189 -38.97 -17.98 11.77
C ALA A 189 -39.40 -19.44 11.43
N PRO A 190 -40.31 -19.66 10.46
CA PRO A 190 -40.80 -21.01 10.14
C PRO A 190 -39.67 -22.00 9.84
N GLY A 191 -39.67 -23.12 10.56
CA GLY A 191 -38.64 -24.16 10.45
C GLY A 191 -37.36 -23.89 11.24
N TYR A 192 -37.27 -22.80 12.01
CA TYR A 192 -36.14 -22.57 12.92
C TYR A 192 -36.37 -23.21 14.29
N ALA A 193 -35.32 -23.84 14.82
CA ALA A 193 -35.22 -24.25 16.21
C ALA A 193 -34.39 -23.25 17.02
N SER A 194 -34.53 -23.27 18.35
CA SER A 194 -33.62 -22.57 19.26
C SER A 194 -32.97 -23.58 20.20
N THR A 195 -31.66 -23.48 20.41
CA THR A 195 -30.93 -24.35 21.34
C THR A 195 -31.50 -24.21 22.75
N LYS A 196 -31.60 -25.32 23.49
CA LYS A 196 -32.16 -25.36 24.86
C LYS A 196 -31.08 -25.70 25.87
N ALA A 197 -31.29 -25.31 27.13
CA ALA A 197 -30.51 -25.87 28.23
C ALA A 197 -30.91 -27.33 28.43
N LEU A 198 -29.98 -28.24 28.14
CA LEU A 198 -30.07 -29.69 28.28
C LEU A 198 -29.65 -30.12 29.69
N ALA A 199 -28.72 -29.38 30.31
CA ALA A 199 -28.20 -29.63 31.65
C ALA A 199 -27.86 -28.33 32.41
N PRO A 200 -27.64 -28.37 33.74
CA PRO A 200 -27.21 -27.19 34.51
C PRO A 200 -25.81 -26.66 34.12
N GLU A 201 -24.95 -27.55 33.63
CA GLU A 201 -23.64 -27.26 33.05
C GLU A 201 -23.59 -27.95 31.68
N PRO A 202 -23.11 -27.29 30.62
CA PRO A 202 -23.10 -27.87 29.28
C PRO A 202 -22.09 -29.03 29.18
N ALA A 203 -22.43 -30.07 28.42
CA ALA A 203 -21.55 -31.24 28.22
C ALA A 203 -20.21 -30.86 27.56
N HIS A 204 -20.23 -29.85 26.69
CA HIS A 204 -19.05 -29.21 26.11
C HIS A 204 -19.17 -27.70 26.33
N ARG A 205 -18.19 -27.10 27.01
CA ARG A 205 -18.20 -25.65 27.29
C ARG A 205 -17.91 -24.81 26.05
N VAL A 206 -17.05 -25.30 25.17
CA VAL A 206 -16.70 -24.67 23.89
C VAL A 206 -16.86 -25.74 22.80
N VAL A 207 -17.55 -25.38 21.71
CA VAL A 207 -17.71 -26.22 20.51
C VAL A 207 -17.43 -25.36 19.30
N ALA A 208 -16.66 -25.86 18.35
CA ALA A 208 -16.44 -25.18 17.07
C ALA A 208 -17.36 -25.73 15.99
N LEU A 209 -17.91 -24.86 15.15
CA LEU A 209 -18.84 -25.15 14.06
C LEU A 209 -18.30 -24.60 12.74
N ASP A 210 -18.39 -25.43 11.70
CA ASP A 210 -18.27 -25.02 10.29
C ASP A 210 -19.16 -25.93 9.42
N CYS A 211 -19.75 -25.35 8.37
CA CYS A 211 -20.69 -26.00 7.46
C CYS A 211 -20.29 -25.84 5.99
N GLU A 212 -20.57 -26.86 5.18
CA GLU A 212 -20.56 -26.73 3.71
C GLU A 212 -21.98 -26.61 3.19
N MET A 213 -22.20 -25.71 2.23
CA MET A 213 -23.52 -25.41 1.65
C MET A 213 -23.51 -25.53 0.13
N CYS A 214 -24.68 -25.83 -0.45
CA CYS A 214 -24.91 -25.78 -1.90
C CYS A 214 -26.09 -24.86 -2.24
N LEU A 215 -26.25 -24.53 -3.53
CA LEU A 215 -27.36 -23.71 -4.02
C LEU A 215 -28.49 -24.60 -4.56
N THR A 216 -29.68 -24.47 -3.98
CA THR A 216 -30.90 -25.18 -4.37
C THR A 216 -31.95 -24.21 -4.89
N THR A 217 -33.12 -24.72 -5.31
CA THR A 217 -34.27 -23.87 -5.68
C THR A 217 -34.79 -22.98 -4.55
N ALA A 218 -34.37 -23.21 -3.29
CA ALA A 218 -34.75 -22.41 -2.13
C ALA A 218 -33.64 -21.45 -1.64
N GLY A 219 -32.46 -21.43 -2.29
CA GLY A 219 -31.30 -20.65 -1.87
C GLY A 219 -30.15 -21.53 -1.36
N SER A 220 -29.35 -21.01 -0.44
CA SER A 220 -28.25 -21.77 0.17
C SER A 220 -28.78 -22.79 1.17
N GLU A 221 -28.48 -24.07 1.00
CA GLU A 221 -28.86 -25.15 1.93
C GLU A 221 -27.67 -26.03 2.31
N LEU A 222 -27.71 -26.55 3.54
CA LEU A 222 -26.66 -27.34 4.18
C LEU A 222 -26.35 -28.64 3.42
N THR A 223 -25.06 -29.01 3.36
CA THR A 223 -24.55 -30.25 2.75
C THR A 223 -23.52 -31.02 3.59
N ARG A 224 -22.82 -30.35 4.51
CA ARG A 224 -22.02 -30.98 5.57
C ARG A 224 -22.06 -30.10 6.82
N VAL A 225 -22.08 -30.71 8.00
CA VAL A 225 -21.93 -30.03 9.29
C VAL A 225 -20.83 -30.70 10.10
N VAL A 226 -19.91 -29.90 10.62
CA VAL A 226 -18.86 -30.36 11.53
C VAL A 226 -18.99 -29.65 12.87
N LEU A 227 -18.95 -30.43 13.95
CA LEU A 227 -18.79 -29.95 15.32
C LEU A 227 -17.51 -30.52 15.91
N LEU A 228 -16.64 -29.68 16.46
CA LEU A 228 -15.45 -30.09 17.19
C LEU A 228 -15.54 -29.67 18.66
N ASP A 229 -15.01 -30.49 19.57
CA ASP A 229 -14.86 -30.12 20.99
C ASP A 229 -13.75 -29.08 21.22
N GLU A 230 -13.55 -28.65 22.48
CA GLU A 230 -12.50 -27.71 22.86
C GLU A 230 -11.07 -28.24 22.59
N GLN A 231 -10.86 -29.54 22.42
CA GLN A 231 -9.57 -30.13 22.04
C GLN A 231 -9.44 -30.24 20.50
N GLY A 232 -10.49 -29.90 19.77
CA GLY A 232 -10.59 -29.98 18.33
C GLY A 232 -10.68 -31.42 17.82
N ALA A 233 -11.30 -32.32 18.59
CA ALA A 233 -11.72 -33.65 18.18
C ALA A 233 -13.20 -33.64 17.74
N PRO A 234 -13.61 -34.49 16.77
CA PRO A 234 -14.95 -34.41 16.19
C PRO A 234 -16.04 -34.95 17.13
N LEU A 235 -17.05 -34.11 17.38
CA LEU A 235 -18.33 -34.44 18.02
C LEU A 235 -19.39 -34.81 16.97
N LEU A 236 -19.32 -34.15 15.81
CA LEU A 236 -20.16 -34.38 14.64
C LEU A 236 -19.32 -34.15 13.37
N ASP A 237 -19.45 -35.02 12.40
CA ASP A 237 -18.98 -34.82 11.02
C ASP A 237 -19.97 -35.59 10.15
N GLU A 238 -21.04 -34.91 9.75
CA GLU A 238 -22.16 -35.52 9.05
C GLU A 238 -22.47 -34.76 7.77
N LEU A 239 -22.84 -35.53 6.75
CA LEU A 239 -23.19 -35.03 5.44
C LEU A 239 -24.71 -35.11 5.23
N VAL A 240 -25.23 -34.18 4.46
CA VAL A 240 -26.61 -33.68 4.54
C VAL A 240 -27.16 -33.56 3.12
N GLN A 241 -28.27 -34.23 2.79
CA GLN A 241 -28.92 -34.10 1.47
C GLN A 241 -30.07 -33.08 1.49
N PRO A 242 -29.90 -31.84 0.98
CA PRO A 242 -30.91 -30.79 1.09
C PRO A 242 -32.28 -31.20 0.52
N PRO A 243 -33.39 -30.70 1.11
CA PRO A 243 -34.74 -31.13 0.78
C PRO A 243 -35.21 -30.66 -0.61
N ASN A 244 -34.60 -29.62 -1.17
CA ASN A 244 -34.90 -29.10 -2.49
C ASN A 244 -33.91 -29.59 -3.54
N PRO A 245 -34.30 -29.64 -4.83
CA PRO A 245 -33.38 -29.94 -5.93
C PRO A 245 -32.20 -28.97 -5.93
N ILE A 246 -31.00 -29.54 -5.92
CA ILE A 246 -29.73 -28.81 -6.01
C ILE A 246 -29.60 -28.24 -7.44
N LEU A 247 -29.43 -26.92 -7.55
CA LEU A 247 -29.27 -26.19 -8.81
C LEU A 247 -27.79 -26.04 -9.17
N ASP A 248 -26.97 -25.72 -8.18
CA ASP A 248 -25.52 -25.77 -8.25
C ASP A 248 -25.02 -26.42 -6.96
N TYR A 249 -24.32 -27.55 -7.10
CA TYR A 249 -23.79 -28.27 -5.95
C TYR A 249 -22.70 -27.46 -5.23
N VAL A 250 -22.10 -26.45 -5.87
CA VAL A 250 -20.92 -25.71 -5.38
C VAL A 250 -19.70 -26.65 -5.15
N THR A 251 -19.77 -27.89 -5.65
CA THR A 251 -18.81 -28.95 -5.29
C THR A 251 -17.79 -29.23 -6.38
N ARG A 252 -16.55 -29.52 -5.94
CA ARG A 252 -15.69 -30.47 -6.64
C ARG A 252 -15.92 -31.94 -6.23
N PHE A 253 -16.44 -32.24 -5.02
CA PHE A 253 -16.84 -33.60 -4.58
C PHE A 253 -17.92 -33.58 -3.47
N SER A 254 -18.91 -34.50 -3.48
CA SER A 254 -19.87 -34.72 -2.35
C SER A 254 -20.77 -35.99 -2.41
N GLY A 255 -20.43 -37.04 -3.16
CA GLY A 255 -21.40 -38.09 -3.57
C GLY A 255 -22.06 -38.92 -2.45
N ILE A 256 -23.38 -38.73 -2.22
CA ILE A 256 -24.19 -39.31 -1.11
C ILE A 256 -25.65 -39.61 -1.53
N THR A 257 -26.39 -40.33 -0.68
CA THR A 257 -27.76 -40.86 -0.86
C THR A 257 -28.81 -40.38 0.16
N PRO A 258 -30.14 -40.48 -0.12
CA PRO A 258 -31.20 -39.70 0.56
C PRO A 258 -31.65 -40.09 1.98
N ALA A 259 -30.85 -40.82 2.76
CA ALA A 259 -31.31 -41.44 4.01
C ALA A 259 -30.92 -40.70 5.31
N MET A 260 -30.25 -39.55 5.22
CA MET A 260 -29.48 -38.96 6.34
C MET A 260 -29.90 -37.52 6.69
N LEU A 261 -31.20 -37.23 6.76
CA LEU A 261 -31.64 -35.88 7.14
C LEU A 261 -33.00 -35.81 7.85
N GLU A 262 -32.95 -35.77 9.18
CA GLU A 262 -33.83 -34.93 9.99
C GLU A 262 -32.95 -34.18 10.99
N GLY A 263 -33.20 -32.89 11.19
CA GLY A 263 -32.32 -31.97 11.92
C GLY A 263 -32.35 -32.12 13.45
N ALA A 264 -32.05 -33.31 13.98
CA ALA A 264 -32.12 -33.62 15.41
C ALA A 264 -30.80 -33.38 16.16
N ARG A 265 -29.66 -33.84 15.60
CA ARG A 265 -28.41 -34.00 16.38
C ARG A 265 -27.72 -32.71 16.83
N PHE A 266 -27.84 -31.59 16.10
CA PHE A 266 -27.19 -30.33 16.53
C PHE A 266 -27.73 -29.86 17.89
N CYS A 267 -29.06 -29.82 18.04
CA CYS A 267 -29.72 -29.42 19.30
C CYS A 267 -29.62 -30.46 20.43
N GLU A 268 -29.13 -31.66 20.14
CA GLU A 268 -28.79 -32.70 21.14
C GLU A 268 -27.34 -32.56 21.65
N LEU A 269 -26.44 -32.03 20.81
CA LEU A 269 -25.00 -31.90 21.10
C LEU A 269 -24.61 -30.49 21.57
N VAL A 270 -25.37 -29.45 21.20
CA VAL A 270 -25.11 -28.05 21.53
C VAL A 270 -26.18 -27.52 22.49
N ASP A 271 -25.82 -27.48 23.78
CA ASP A 271 -26.60 -26.84 24.84
C ASP A 271 -26.66 -25.31 24.62
N ALA A 272 -27.74 -24.64 25.03
CA ALA A 272 -27.88 -23.18 24.95
C ALA A 272 -26.74 -22.39 25.62
N ASN A 273 -26.09 -22.95 26.64
CA ASN A 273 -24.96 -22.37 27.37
C ASN A 273 -23.59 -22.73 26.78
N THR A 274 -23.54 -23.58 25.75
CA THR A 274 -22.31 -23.87 24.98
C THR A 274 -21.80 -22.58 24.35
N LEU A 275 -20.49 -22.35 24.37
CA LEU A 275 -19.86 -21.26 23.63
C LEU A 275 -19.52 -21.74 22.22
N LEU A 276 -20.31 -21.32 21.23
CA LEU A 276 -20.19 -21.76 19.84
C LEU A 276 -19.18 -20.90 19.06
N VAL A 277 -18.03 -21.48 18.72
CA VAL A 277 -16.95 -20.81 17.96
C VAL A 277 -17.14 -21.04 16.46
N THR A 278 -17.03 -19.98 15.66
CA THR A 278 -17.26 -20.05 14.20
C THR A 278 -16.48 -18.94 13.44
N HIS A 279 -16.66 -18.83 12.13
CA HIS A 279 -16.08 -17.78 11.29
C HIS A 279 -17.08 -17.28 10.24
N SER A 280 -17.74 -16.15 10.49
CA SER A 280 -18.90 -15.68 9.69
C SER A 280 -20.09 -16.67 9.73
N GLY A 281 -20.33 -17.21 10.93
CA GLY A 281 -21.28 -18.29 11.21
C GLY A 281 -22.76 -17.92 11.13
N GLU A 282 -23.10 -16.69 10.72
CA GLU A 282 -24.47 -16.32 10.39
C GLU A 282 -25.06 -17.24 9.31
N ASN A 283 -24.24 -17.63 8.32
CA ASN A 283 -24.65 -18.48 7.20
C ASN A 283 -24.89 -19.92 7.66
N ASP A 284 -23.99 -20.45 8.48
CA ASP A 284 -24.04 -21.78 9.08
C ASP A 284 -25.31 -21.97 9.93
N LEU A 285 -25.61 -21.00 10.80
CA LEU A 285 -26.80 -21.04 11.66
C LEU A 285 -28.11 -20.82 10.86
N HIS A 286 -28.08 -20.06 9.77
CA HIS A 286 -29.20 -19.99 8.83
C HIS A 286 -29.40 -21.31 8.07
N ALA A 287 -28.33 -21.97 7.61
CA ALA A 287 -28.39 -23.26 6.92
C ALA A 287 -28.85 -24.40 7.84
N LEU A 288 -28.41 -24.39 9.10
CA LEU A 288 -28.87 -25.26 10.19
C LEU A 288 -30.27 -24.88 10.72
N LYS A 289 -30.85 -23.76 10.27
CA LYS A 289 -32.11 -23.19 10.77
C LYS A 289 -32.16 -23.16 12.30
N THR A 290 -31.09 -22.71 12.94
CA THR A 290 -30.94 -22.76 14.40
C THR A 290 -30.55 -21.40 14.97
N VAL A 291 -31.32 -20.95 15.97
CA VAL A 291 -31.03 -19.78 16.79
C VAL A 291 -30.17 -20.22 17.98
N HIS A 292 -28.99 -19.61 18.11
CA HIS A 292 -28.08 -19.81 19.22
C HIS A 292 -27.43 -18.48 19.62
N ALA A 293 -27.41 -18.16 20.91
CA ALA A 293 -27.04 -16.82 21.39
C ALA A 293 -25.59 -16.69 21.89
N ASN A 294 -24.96 -17.79 22.33
CA ASN A 294 -23.61 -17.75 22.90
C ASN A 294 -22.54 -18.00 21.83
N VAL A 295 -22.56 -17.17 20.77
CA VAL A 295 -21.66 -17.27 19.62
C VAL A 295 -20.36 -16.47 19.83
N VAL A 296 -19.24 -17.00 19.36
CA VAL A 296 -17.94 -16.35 19.23
C VAL A 296 -17.47 -16.43 17.78
N ASP A 297 -17.65 -15.34 17.03
CA ASP A 297 -17.25 -15.26 15.61
C ASP A 297 -15.81 -14.75 15.46
N THR A 298 -14.91 -15.59 14.96
CA THR A 298 -13.51 -15.23 14.73
C THR A 298 -13.31 -14.15 13.67
N ALA A 299 -14.26 -13.96 12.74
CA ALA A 299 -14.22 -12.87 11.77
C ALA A 299 -14.40 -11.50 12.46
N LEU A 300 -15.14 -11.47 13.58
CA LEU A 300 -15.40 -10.28 14.40
C LEU A 300 -14.34 -10.10 15.51
N LEU A 301 -13.82 -11.19 16.08
CA LEU A 301 -12.69 -11.14 17.05
C LEU A 301 -11.41 -10.52 16.48
N TYR A 302 -11.23 -10.57 15.15
CA TYR A 302 -10.03 -10.09 14.45
C TYR A 302 -10.38 -9.07 13.35
N PRO A 303 -10.94 -7.90 13.74
CA PRO A 303 -11.55 -6.94 12.82
C PRO A 303 -10.57 -6.40 11.78
N SER A 304 -11.09 -6.13 10.58
CA SER A 304 -10.33 -5.56 9.47
C SER A 304 -9.96 -4.09 9.70
N ASP A 305 -8.94 -3.63 8.97
CA ASP A 305 -8.54 -2.22 8.94
C ASP A 305 -9.49 -1.37 8.07
N ARG A 306 -10.46 -2.01 7.41
CA ARG A 306 -11.55 -1.38 6.66
C ARG A 306 -12.86 -1.55 7.45
N PRO A 307 -13.60 -0.48 7.78
CA PRO A 307 -14.91 -0.58 8.43
C PRO A 307 -15.86 -1.49 7.65
N GLY A 308 -16.63 -2.33 8.36
CA GLY A 308 -17.64 -3.23 7.79
C GLY A 308 -17.11 -4.46 7.02
N ALA A 309 -15.78 -4.64 6.86
CA ALA A 309 -15.23 -5.77 6.13
C ALA A 309 -14.77 -6.91 7.07
N LYS A 310 -15.31 -8.12 6.91
CA LYS A 310 -14.77 -9.34 7.55
C LYS A 310 -13.46 -9.78 6.86
N ARG A 311 -12.49 -10.33 7.62
CA ARG A 311 -11.24 -10.91 7.05
C ARG A 311 -11.43 -12.41 6.85
N PRO A 312 -11.13 -13.00 5.67
CA PRO A 312 -11.29 -14.43 5.44
C PRO A 312 -10.45 -15.31 6.38
N LEU A 313 -10.98 -16.48 6.78
CA LEU A 313 -10.36 -17.41 7.72
C LEU A 313 -8.92 -17.75 7.36
N ARG A 314 -8.64 -18.10 6.09
CA ARG A 314 -7.27 -18.38 5.59
C ARG A 314 -6.26 -17.26 5.87
N VAL A 315 -6.70 -16.00 5.86
CA VAL A 315 -5.84 -14.84 6.14
C VAL A 315 -5.55 -14.75 7.64
N LEU A 316 -6.53 -15.04 8.49
CA LEU A 316 -6.36 -15.06 9.95
C LEU A 316 -5.49 -16.25 10.39
N ALA A 317 -5.76 -17.45 9.87
CA ALA A 317 -4.99 -18.66 10.14
C ALA A 317 -3.51 -18.49 9.73
N TYR A 318 -3.25 -17.94 8.54
CA TYR A 318 -1.88 -17.63 8.11
C TYR A 318 -1.21 -16.57 9.01
N ARG A 319 -1.93 -15.51 9.36
CA ARG A 319 -1.38 -14.38 10.12
C ARG A 319 -1.11 -14.66 11.60
N PHE A 320 -1.97 -15.47 12.25
CA PHE A 320 -1.94 -15.65 13.71
C PHE A 320 -1.62 -17.09 14.15
N LEU A 321 -1.94 -18.10 13.34
CA LEU A 321 -1.59 -19.51 13.60
C LEU A 321 -0.37 -19.99 12.78
N HIS A 322 0.09 -19.19 11.81
CA HIS A 322 1.09 -19.58 10.81
C HIS A 322 0.72 -20.87 10.03
N ARG A 323 -0.59 -21.12 9.87
CA ARG A 323 -1.15 -22.27 9.15
C ARG A 323 -1.68 -21.83 7.79
N ILE A 324 -1.37 -22.58 6.73
CA ILE A 324 -2.00 -22.44 5.41
C ILE A 324 -3.11 -23.49 5.36
N ILE A 325 -4.36 -23.02 5.23
CA ILE A 325 -5.59 -23.82 5.09
C ILE A 325 -6.24 -23.54 3.72
N GLN A 326 -7.26 -24.30 3.33
CA GLN A 326 -8.05 -24.10 2.10
C GLN A 326 -7.18 -24.12 0.81
N ARG A 327 -6.26 -25.09 0.69
CA ARG A 327 -5.26 -25.12 -0.40
C ARG A 327 -5.80 -25.47 -1.78
N GLU A 328 -6.79 -26.36 -1.86
CA GLU A 328 -7.35 -26.85 -3.13
C GLU A 328 -8.89 -26.83 -3.12
N THR A 329 -9.47 -27.35 -2.04
CA THR A 329 -10.87 -27.24 -1.67
C THR A 329 -10.97 -26.79 -0.22
N HIS A 330 -12.16 -26.36 0.19
CA HIS A 330 -12.49 -26.20 1.61
C HIS A 330 -12.69 -27.60 2.23
N ASP A 331 -12.49 -27.68 3.54
CA ASP A 331 -12.84 -28.84 4.37
C ASP A 331 -13.30 -28.31 5.74
N PRO A 332 -14.56 -28.50 6.14
CA PRO A 332 -15.09 -27.92 7.37
C PRO A 332 -14.42 -28.46 8.64
N VAL A 333 -13.71 -29.59 8.58
CA VAL A 333 -12.88 -30.07 9.70
C VAL A 333 -11.61 -29.20 9.84
N GLU A 334 -10.96 -28.82 8.74
CA GLU A 334 -9.84 -27.88 8.77
C GLU A 334 -10.28 -26.48 9.20
N ASP A 335 -11.41 -26.00 8.66
CA ASP A 335 -11.91 -24.64 8.89
C ASP A 335 -12.49 -24.48 10.31
N ALA A 336 -13.33 -25.39 10.82
CA ALA A 336 -13.78 -25.38 12.22
C ALA A 336 -12.59 -25.41 13.20
N LYS A 337 -11.56 -26.22 12.90
CA LYS A 337 -10.35 -26.30 13.73
C LYS A 337 -9.52 -25.02 13.70
N ALA A 338 -9.42 -24.37 12.54
CA ALA A 338 -8.73 -23.09 12.41
C ALA A 338 -9.47 -21.96 13.15
N ALA A 339 -10.81 -21.95 13.12
CA ALA A 339 -11.62 -21.03 13.92
C ALA A 339 -11.43 -21.28 15.44
N LEU A 340 -11.47 -22.53 15.88
CA LEU A 340 -11.21 -22.91 17.28
C LEU A 340 -9.84 -22.44 17.76
N ASP A 341 -8.79 -22.75 17.01
CA ASP A 341 -7.41 -22.39 17.35
C ASP A 341 -7.22 -20.86 17.43
N LEU A 342 -7.88 -20.09 16.55
CA LEU A 342 -7.88 -18.62 16.56
C LEU A 342 -8.59 -18.05 17.80
N ALA A 343 -9.74 -18.60 18.18
CA ALA A 343 -10.47 -18.21 19.38
C ALA A 343 -9.66 -18.52 20.64
N GLN A 344 -9.12 -19.74 20.76
CA GLN A 344 -8.24 -20.12 21.89
C GLN A 344 -6.95 -19.32 21.97
N LEU A 345 -6.39 -18.90 20.83
CA LEU A 345 -5.24 -17.99 20.82
C LEU A 345 -5.64 -16.61 21.35
N LYS A 346 -6.81 -16.08 20.95
CA LYS A 346 -7.38 -14.84 21.50
C LYS A 346 -7.59 -14.97 23.00
N PHE A 347 -8.27 -16.03 23.45
CA PHE A 347 -8.55 -16.30 24.87
C PHE A 347 -7.26 -16.32 25.69
N ARG A 348 -6.20 -17.00 25.24
CA ARG A 348 -4.91 -17.05 25.96
C ARG A 348 -4.11 -15.75 25.93
N ARG A 349 -4.30 -14.90 24.92
CA ARG A 349 -3.53 -13.66 24.72
C ARG A 349 -4.26 -12.37 25.16
N GLY A 350 -5.55 -12.47 25.48
CA GLY A 350 -6.38 -11.37 25.96
C GLY A 350 -7.03 -10.53 24.84
N PRO A 351 -7.97 -9.62 25.18
CA PRO A 351 -8.81 -8.93 24.20
C PRO A 351 -8.06 -8.07 23.19
N ALA A 352 -6.94 -7.46 23.60
CA ALA A 352 -6.11 -6.62 22.74
C ALA A 352 -5.39 -7.41 21.63
N PHE A 353 -5.21 -8.73 21.77
CA PHE A 353 -4.45 -9.52 20.82
C PHE A 353 -5.11 -9.56 19.44
N GLY A 354 -4.37 -9.22 18.39
CA GLY A 354 -4.86 -9.25 17.00
C GLY A 354 -5.86 -8.15 16.63
N LEU A 355 -6.22 -7.25 17.56
CA LEU A 355 -6.81 -5.96 17.19
C LEU A 355 -5.74 -5.12 16.47
N PRO A 356 -6.13 -4.23 15.53
CA PRO A 356 -5.20 -3.22 15.05
C PRO A 356 -4.77 -2.35 16.24
N PRO A 357 -3.46 -2.23 16.53
CA PRO A 357 -3.01 -1.46 17.69
C PRO A 357 -3.52 -0.01 17.59
N PRO A 358 -4.05 0.55 18.69
CA PRO A 358 -4.37 1.96 18.79
C PRO A 358 -3.25 2.83 18.22
N ALA A 359 -3.59 3.99 17.67
CA ALA A 359 -2.59 4.88 17.08
C ALA A 359 -1.48 5.31 18.07
N ALA A 360 -1.67 5.10 19.38
CA ALA A 360 -0.65 5.24 20.42
C ALA A 360 0.28 4.02 20.51
N GLU A 361 -0.23 2.79 20.48
CA GLU A 361 0.58 1.56 20.68
C GLU A 361 1.52 1.24 19.51
N ARG A 362 1.19 1.68 18.28
CA ARG A 362 2.13 1.63 17.15
C ARG A 362 3.44 2.38 17.42
N ARG A 363 3.38 3.41 18.29
CA ARG A 363 4.55 4.20 18.72
C ARG A 363 5.30 3.56 19.87
N LEU A 364 4.62 2.84 20.78
CA LEU A 364 5.27 2.06 21.84
C LEU A 364 6.14 0.94 21.26
N LYS A 365 5.60 0.08 20.38
CA LYS A 365 6.40 -1.02 19.80
C LYS A 365 7.67 -0.55 19.10
N LEU A 366 7.66 0.62 18.48
CA LEU A 366 8.86 1.22 17.89
C LEU A 366 9.88 1.63 18.96
N ALA A 367 9.43 2.22 20.08
CA ALA A 367 10.29 2.57 21.21
C ALA A 367 10.82 1.33 21.97
N ASP A 368 9.98 0.33 22.21
CA ASP A 368 10.35 -0.89 22.93
C ASP A 368 11.37 -1.73 22.14
N THR A 369 11.18 -1.84 20.82
CA THR A 369 12.14 -2.50 19.90
C THR A 369 13.49 -1.76 19.84
N LEU A 370 13.51 -0.45 20.12
CA LEU A 370 14.75 0.35 20.24
C LEU A 370 15.39 0.25 21.63
N ALA A 371 14.59 -0.01 22.69
CA ALA A 371 15.05 -0.12 24.06
C ALA A 371 15.67 -1.49 24.38
N GLU A 372 15.06 -2.59 23.94
CA GLU A 372 15.59 -3.96 24.10
C GLU A 372 16.93 -4.18 23.37
N ALA A 373 17.24 -3.35 22.38
CA ALA A 373 18.45 -3.42 21.56
C ALA A 373 19.72 -2.81 22.22
N GLY A 374 19.63 -2.21 23.41
CA GLY A 374 20.79 -1.82 24.23
C GLY A 374 21.79 -0.85 23.58
N CYS A 375 21.37 -0.02 22.63
CA CYS A 375 22.28 0.77 21.78
C CYS A 375 22.36 2.27 22.14
N PRO A 376 23.56 2.82 22.47
CA PRO A 376 23.80 4.25 22.44
C PRO A 376 24.01 4.72 20.99
N GLY A 377 22.96 5.26 20.37
CA GLY A 377 22.98 5.74 18.98
C GLY A 377 21.84 5.18 18.13
N SER A 378 20.70 5.86 18.15
CA SER A 378 19.40 5.40 17.65
C SER A 378 19.27 5.47 16.11
N LEU A 379 19.66 4.41 15.39
CA LEU A 379 19.14 4.02 14.05
C LEU A 379 19.75 2.74 13.43
N LYS A 380 20.82 2.17 14.03
CA LYS A 380 21.69 1.13 13.40
C LYS A 380 21.03 -0.18 12.95
N GLN A 381 19.83 -0.55 13.43
CA GLN A 381 19.16 -1.81 13.02
C GLN A 381 18.10 -1.64 11.93
N TYR A 382 17.57 -0.44 11.72
CA TYR A 382 16.67 -0.15 10.59
C TYR A 382 17.45 0.25 9.33
N ILE A 383 18.61 0.89 9.47
CA ILE A 383 19.52 1.16 8.35
C ILE A 383 20.64 0.12 8.33
N GLY A 384 20.71 -0.70 7.28
CA GLY A 384 21.83 -1.61 7.03
C GLY A 384 23.16 -0.91 6.67
N ALA A 385 23.21 0.43 6.71
CA ALA A 385 24.40 1.24 6.39
C ALA A 385 24.37 2.62 7.08
N VAL A 386 25.39 2.90 7.91
CA VAL A 386 25.93 4.22 8.31
C VAL A 386 24.96 5.44 8.25
N GLY A 387 24.03 5.52 9.20
CA GLY A 387 23.36 6.78 9.54
C GLY A 387 24.24 7.65 10.44
N SER A 388 24.47 8.91 10.07
CA SER A 388 25.21 9.89 10.88
C SER A 388 24.27 10.97 11.40
N ALA A 389 23.81 10.82 12.65
CA ALA A 389 23.24 11.94 13.40
C ALA A 389 24.37 12.91 13.76
N ILE A 390 24.24 14.17 13.32
CA ILE A 390 25.25 15.19 13.54
C ILE A 390 24.90 15.97 14.81
N ASN A 391 25.54 15.62 15.93
CA ASN A 391 25.63 16.51 17.08
C ASN A 391 26.65 17.61 16.75
N ALA A 392 26.22 18.86 16.75
CA ALA A 392 27.02 20.05 16.44
C ALA A 392 26.59 21.20 17.35
N GLU A 393 27.53 22.08 17.69
CA GLU A 393 27.32 23.18 18.65
C GLU A 393 26.83 24.48 17.97
N SER A 394 26.80 24.49 16.63
CA SER A 394 26.31 25.61 15.83
C SER A 394 25.75 25.13 14.49
N ASP A 395 24.78 25.86 13.95
CA ASP A 395 24.20 25.63 12.63
C ASP A 395 25.27 25.65 11.51
N GLY A 396 26.30 26.48 11.63
CA GLY A 396 27.44 26.48 10.70
C GLY A 396 28.23 25.16 10.71
N GLU A 397 28.34 24.50 11.86
CA GLU A 397 28.92 23.17 11.95
C GLU A 397 27.96 22.08 11.41
N VAL A 398 26.66 22.20 11.71
CA VAL A 398 25.61 21.35 11.14
C VAL A 398 25.72 21.36 9.61
N VAL A 399 25.71 22.53 8.99
CA VAL A 399 25.83 22.71 7.53
C VAL A 399 27.14 22.13 6.99
N ARG A 400 28.30 22.42 7.61
CA ARG A 400 29.60 21.88 7.15
C ARG A 400 29.62 20.35 7.13
N ARG A 401 29.03 19.72 8.15
CA ARG A 401 28.96 18.25 8.25
C ARG A 401 27.90 17.68 7.31
N LEU A 402 26.75 18.33 7.15
CA LEU A 402 25.71 17.93 6.20
C LEU A 402 26.17 18.00 4.75
N LEU A 403 26.83 19.09 4.32
CA LEU A 403 27.42 19.21 2.99
C LEU A 403 28.38 18.05 2.68
N LYS A 404 29.22 17.69 3.65
CA LYS A 404 30.16 16.56 3.55
C LYS A 404 29.47 15.21 3.43
N GLU A 405 28.36 14.98 4.12
CA GLU A 405 27.63 13.71 4.05
C GLU A 405 26.66 13.63 2.86
N ALA A 406 26.04 14.75 2.46
CA ALA A 406 25.09 14.83 1.35
C ALA A 406 25.75 14.61 -0.02
N GLY A 407 27.01 15.05 -0.18
CA GLY A 407 27.82 14.85 -1.39
C GLY A 407 28.53 13.49 -1.48
N ARG A 408 28.38 12.60 -0.49
CA ARG A 408 28.96 11.25 -0.52
C ARG A 408 28.00 10.26 -1.17
N GLY A 409 28.20 9.99 -2.47
CA GLY A 409 27.69 8.77 -3.11
C GLY A 409 28.34 7.49 -2.56
N ASP A 410 27.96 6.34 -3.11
CA ASP A 410 28.22 4.95 -2.62
C ASP A 410 29.71 4.51 -2.47
N ALA A 411 30.67 5.42 -2.55
CA ALA A 411 32.09 5.14 -2.83
C ALA A 411 33.00 4.85 -1.61
N LYS A 412 32.49 4.65 -0.38
CA LYS A 412 33.33 4.32 0.80
C LYS A 412 32.74 3.26 1.75
N GLY A 413 32.72 2.02 1.28
CA GLY A 413 32.69 0.82 2.13
C GLY A 413 34.07 0.18 2.38
N ALA A 414 35.07 0.49 1.57
CA ALA A 414 36.39 -0.17 1.60
C ALA A 414 37.54 0.84 1.79
N ALA A 415 37.93 1.07 3.05
CA ALA A 415 39.21 1.71 3.43
C ALA A 415 39.42 1.57 4.95
N GLY A 416 39.97 0.42 5.39
CA GLY A 416 40.27 0.17 6.81
C GLY A 416 40.48 -1.31 7.13
N GLY A 417 41.64 -1.85 6.76
CA GLY A 417 42.04 -3.24 6.98
C GLY A 417 43.23 -3.61 6.09
N ASP A 418 44.22 -4.31 6.64
CA ASP A 418 45.58 -4.46 6.12
C ASP A 418 45.74 -5.02 4.68
N GLU A 419 46.85 -4.62 4.04
CA GLU A 419 47.31 -5.08 2.74
C GLU A 419 47.81 -6.54 2.78
N ALA A 420 46.89 -7.52 2.78
CA ALA A 420 47.27 -8.95 2.72
C ALA A 420 46.37 -9.86 1.83
N GLU A 421 45.10 -9.52 1.60
CA GLU A 421 44.14 -10.42 0.88
C GLU A 421 43.74 -9.97 -0.54
N ALA A 422 44.48 -9.03 -1.14
CA ALA A 422 44.14 -8.38 -2.41
C ALA A 422 44.28 -9.24 -3.70
N SER A 423 44.14 -10.57 -3.62
CA SER A 423 44.34 -11.47 -4.78
C SER A 423 43.28 -12.58 -4.98
N ALA A 424 42.25 -12.68 -4.13
CA ALA A 424 41.28 -13.78 -4.20
C ALA A 424 39.86 -13.42 -4.67
N LEU A 425 39.49 -12.13 -4.76
CA LEU A 425 38.10 -11.67 -5.00
C LEU A 425 37.96 -10.76 -6.23
N HIS A 426 38.36 -11.30 -7.40
CA HIS A 426 38.08 -10.68 -8.72
C HIS A 426 37.33 -11.63 -9.67
N ALA A 427 36.27 -12.24 -9.15
CA ALA A 427 35.14 -12.77 -9.90
C ALA A 427 33.86 -12.58 -9.06
N THR A 428 32.70 -12.51 -9.72
CA THR A 428 31.35 -12.42 -9.10
C THR A 428 31.13 -11.29 -8.08
N ALA A 429 31.01 -10.05 -8.56
CA ALA A 429 30.28 -9.00 -7.86
C ALA A 429 28.95 -8.75 -8.61
N GLN A 430 27.86 -9.32 -8.10
CA GLN A 430 26.51 -8.88 -8.46
C GLN A 430 26.27 -7.49 -7.84
N PRO A 431 25.67 -6.52 -8.56
CA PRO A 431 25.12 -5.34 -7.91
C PRO A 431 23.88 -5.78 -7.11
N SER A 432 24.03 -6.01 -5.82
CA SER A 432 22.94 -6.42 -4.95
C SER A 432 21.86 -5.33 -4.88
N LEU A 433 20.59 -5.72 -5.08
CA LEU A 433 19.41 -4.84 -4.97
C LEU A 433 19.10 -4.37 -3.52
N ALA A 434 20.09 -4.38 -2.63
CA ALA A 434 19.94 -4.41 -1.17
C ALA A 434 20.57 -3.21 -0.42
N THR A 435 20.97 -2.15 -1.12
CA THR A 435 21.42 -0.90 -0.48
C THR A 435 20.21 -0.05 -0.09
N ARG A 436 19.78 -0.15 1.18
CA ARG A 436 18.72 0.72 1.73
C ARG A 436 19.13 2.21 1.65
N PRO A 437 18.18 3.15 1.47
CA PRO A 437 18.52 4.55 1.29
C PRO A 437 19.23 5.14 2.52
N ARG A 438 20.25 5.94 2.28
CA ARG A 438 21.01 6.59 3.35
C ARG A 438 20.23 7.76 3.96
N PHE A 439 19.97 7.73 5.27
CA PHE A 439 19.30 8.84 5.96
C PHE A 439 20.29 9.84 6.58
N ILE A 440 20.07 11.12 6.31
CA ILE A 440 20.84 12.25 6.83
C ILE A 440 19.85 13.24 7.46
N PHE A 441 20.15 13.70 8.68
CA PHE A 441 19.30 14.62 9.45
C PHE A 441 20.08 15.87 9.89
N GLY A 442 19.46 17.03 9.71
CA GLY A 442 19.94 18.33 10.16
C GLY A 442 18.82 19.15 10.81
N GLN A 443 19.20 20.02 11.74
CA GLN A 443 18.32 20.99 12.37
C GLN A 443 18.99 22.36 12.32
N LEU A 444 18.25 23.39 11.90
CA LEU A 444 18.70 24.78 11.86
C LEU A 444 17.78 25.63 12.74
N ARG A 445 18.41 26.50 13.54
CA ARG A 445 17.82 27.37 14.55
C ARG A 445 18.23 28.84 14.43
N ASP A 446 19.06 29.28 13.49
CA ASP A 446 19.53 30.69 13.39
C ASP A 446 18.39 31.73 13.53
N VAL A 447 17.30 31.57 12.76
CA VAL A 447 16.12 32.45 12.79
C VAL A 447 15.41 32.38 14.15
N HIS A 448 15.31 31.18 14.72
CA HIS A 448 14.73 30.96 16.04
C HIS A 448 15.58 31.58 17.15
N ALA A 449 16.91 31.57 17.04
CA ALA A 449 17.81 32.21 17.99
C ALA A 449 17.71 33.74 17.94
N ALA A 450 17.57 34.33 16.75
CA ALA A 450 17.27 35.75 16.59
C ALA A 450 15.92 36.12 17.24
N GLN A 451 14.90 35.28 17.04
CA GLN A 451 13.58 35.40 17.68
C GLN A 451 13.65 35.25 19.21
N GLU A 452 14.42 34.30 19.73
CA GLU A 452 14.66 34.10 21.16
C GLU A 452 15.32 35.33 21.79
N ALA A 453 16.37 35.87 21.15
CA ALA A 453 17.07 37.07 21.62
C ALA A 453 16.19 38.33 21.62
N GLU A 454 15.39 38.54 20.57
CA GLU A 454 14.46 39.68 20.50
C GLU A 454 13.30 39.54 21.50
N THR A 455 12.81 38.31 21.72
CA THR A 455 11.82 38.03 22.76
C THR A 455 12.39 38.23 24.16
N ALA A 456 13.66 37.89 24.39
CA ALA A 456 14.34 38.16 25.66
C ALA A 456 14.48 39.68 25.89
N ALA A 457 14.93 40.44 24.89
CA ALA A 457 15.02 41.89 24.97
C ALA A 457 13.66 42.56 25.25
N ALA A 458 12.56 42.06 24.66
CA ALA A 458 11.21 42.53 24.94
C ALA A 458 10.73 42.23 26.37
N ARG A 459 11.30 41.22 27.05
CA ARG A 459 11.01 40.88 28.45
C ARG A 459 11.90 41.66 29.43
N ASP A 460 13.17 41.87 29.07
CA ASP A 460 14.14 42.57 29.92
C ASP A 460 13.95 44.11 29.86
N GLY A 461 13.32 44.61 28.80
CA GLY A 461 13.15 46.04 28.53
C GLY A 461 12.01 46.76 29.26
N GLY A 462 11.27 46.11 30.16
CA GLY A 462 10.09 46.74 30.79
C GLY A 462 9.74 46.21 32.19
N GLY A 463 9.19 47.10 33.02
CA GLY A 463 8.47 46.74 34.24
C GLY A 463 7.04 46.30 33.91
N ASP A 464 6.03 47.06 34.33
CA ASP A 464 4.60 46.73 34.12
C ASP A 464 4.18 46.60 32.63
N GLY A 465 5.01 47.06 31.69
CA GLY A 465 4.78 47.05 30.23
C GLY A 465 5.29 45.83 29.45
N VAL A 466 5.73 44.74 30.10
CA VAL A 466 6.21 43.53 29.38
C VAL A 466 5.16 42.97 28.42
N ALA A 467 3.88 42.94 28.82
CA ALA A 467 2.81 42.42 27.98
C ALA A 467 2.63 43.28 26.71
N ASP A 468 2.69 44.61 26.81
CA ASP A 468 2.58 45.52 25.68
C ASP A 468 3.77 45.37 24.71
N ALA A 469 4.99 45.17 25.25
CA ALA A 469 6.19 44.92 24.44
C ALA A 469 6.11 43.60 23.67
N LEU A 470 5.62 42.52 24.30
CA LEU A 470 5.36 41.24 23.65
C LEU A 470 4.20 41.33 22.64
N CYS A 471 3.17 42.13 22.95
CA CYS A 471 2.04 42.40 22.06
C CYS A 471 2.50 43.10 20.76
N ALA A 472 3.33 44.14 20.89
CA ALA A 472 3.95 44.83 19.77
C ALA A 472 4.86 43.89 18.94
N LEU A 473 5.62 43.01 19.60
CA LEU A 473 6.47 42.02 18.94
C LEU A 473 5.67 40.96 18.16
N ALA A 474 4.48 40.57 18.65
CA ALA A 474 3.59 39.62 17.98
C ALA A 474 2.79 40.23 16.83
N THR A 475 2.35 41.49 16.97
CA THR A 475 1.48 42.17 15.99
C THR A 475 2.25 42.92 14.90
N ARG A 476 3.59 42.94 14.94
CA ARG A 476 4.41 43.65 13.95
C ARG A 476 4.19 43.17 12.50
N PRO A 477 4.23 44.09 11.51
CA PRO A 477 4.01 43.77 10.10
C PRO A 477 5.25 43.19 9.39
N THR A 478 6.44 43.35 9.96
CA THR A 478 7.72 42.92 9.37
C THR A 478 8.65 42.33 10.42
N ARG A 479 9.42 41.31 10.02
CA ARG A 479 10.53 40.76 10.79
C ARG A 479 11.62 41.82 11.03
N SER A 480 12.40 41.67 12.10
CA SER A 480 13.53 42.56 12.41
C SER A 480 14.68 42.37 11.42
N SER A 481 15.61 43.34 11.37
CA SER A 481 16.79 43.23 10.51
C SER A 481 17.67 42.01 10.87
N ALA A 482 17.71 41.62 12.15
CA ALA A 482 18.40 40.42 12.62
C ALA A 482 17.70 39.13 12.15
N GLU A 483 16.37 39.04 12.27
CA GLU A 483 15.60 37.91 11.74
C GLU A 483 15.74 37.78 10.22
N LEU A 484 15.67 38.89 9.47
CA LEU A 484 15.82 38.89 8.00
C LEU A 484 17.23 38.49 7.56
N ALA A 485 18.27 38.88 8.30
CA ALA A 485 19.64 38.44 8.06
C ALA A 485 19.80 36.93 8.34
N ALA A 486 19.27 36.45 9.46
CA ALA A 486 19.27 35.03 9.81
C ALA A 486 18.47 34.18 8.79
N GLU A 487 17.34 34.69 8.29
CA GLU A 487 16.54 34.05 7.25
C GLU A 487 17.27 33.99 5.90
N ALA A 488 17.94 35.07 5.50
CA ALA A 488 18.76 35.07 4.29
C ALA A 488 19.92 34.07 4.38
N GLU A 489 20.60 33.99 5.54
CA GLU A 489 21.69 33.04 5.74
C GLU A 489 21.17 31.59 5.80
N LEU A 490 20.09 31.33 6.52
CA LEU A 490 19.37 30.05 6.54
C LEU A 490 19.01 29.57 5.12
N VAL A 491 18.47 30.47 4.29
CA VAL A 491 18.12 30.16 2.89
C VAL A 491 19.36 29.75 2.10
N GLN A 492 20.45 30.50 2.18
CA GLN A 492 21.72 30.15 1.52
C GLN A 492 22.27 28.80 2.01
N ARG A 493 22.21 28.54 3.32
CA ARG A 493 22.62 27.27 3.93
C ARG A 493 21.81 26.09 3.36
N VAL A 494 20.48 26.18 3.32
CA VAL A 494 19.60 25.13 2.78
C VAL A 494 19.79 24.92 1.27
N LEU A 495 19.95 26.00 0.49
CA LEU A 495 20.23 25.90 -0.95
C LEU A 495 21.58 25.24 -1.22
N SER A 496 22.62 25.57 -0.45
CA SER A 496 23.94 24.92 -0.59
C SER A 496 23.88 23.42 -0.30
N MET A 497 23.06 22.99 0.66
CA MET A 497 22.83 21.58 0.97
C MET A 497 22.08 20.84 -0.15
N HIS A 498 21.09 21.48 -0.78
CA HIS A 498 20.41 20.93 -1.96
C HIS A 498 21.33 20.86 -3.19
N GLN A 499 22.21 21.84 -3.38
CA GLN A 499 23.18 21.84 -4.48
C GLN A 499 24.25 20.75 -4.30
N ALA A 500 24.73 20.54 -3.07
CA ALA A 500 25.74 19.53 -2.74
C ALA A 500 25.19 18.09 -2.66
N ALA A 501 23.87 17.91 -2.59
CA ALA A 501 23.25 16.60 -2.55
C ALA A 501 23.54 15.77 -3.82
N ALA A 502 23.86 14.49 -3.65
CA ALA A 502 24.02 13.57 -4.76
C ALA A 502 22.72 13.38 -5.56
N ALA A 503 22.85 13.03 -6.85
CA ALA A 503 21.69 12.69 -7.68
C ALA A 503 20.92 11.49 -7.09
N GLY A 504 19.59 11.55 -7.11
CA GLY A 504 18.72 10.57 -6.43
C GLY A 504 18.56 10.79 -4.92
N THR A 505 19.03 11.92 -4.37
CA THR A 505 18.72 12.32 -2.99
C THR A 505 17.33 12.95 -2.90
N LEU A 506 16.44 12.39 -2.10
CA LEU A 506 15.23 13.07 -1.65
C LEU A 506 15.61 14.11 -0.58
N VAL A 507 15.49 15.39 -0.91
CA VAL A 507 15.71 16.50 0.03
C VAL A 507 14.35 16.97 0.54
N MET A 508 14.16 16.91 1.86
CA MET A 508 12.98 17.39 2.57
C MET A 508 13.36 18.56 3.47
N VAL A 509 12.71 19.71 3.29
CA VAL A 509 12.86 20.88 4.17
C VAL A 509 11.54 21.03 4.92
N VAL A 510 11.58 20.85 6.24
CA VAL A 510 10.41 20.94 7.11
C VAL A 510 10.56 22.19 7.96
N CYS A 511 9.85 23.25 7.58
CA CYS A 511 9.64 24.42 8.41
C CYS A 511 8.43 24.17 9.29
N GLY A 512 8.68 23.96 10.57
CA GLY A 512 7.63 23.86 11.57
C GLY A 512 8.06 24.68 12.78
N GLN A 513 7.11 25.41 13.33
CA GLN A 513 7.28 26.25 14.53
C GLN A 513 8.00 27.57 14.26
N GLY A 514 7.20 28.64 14.14
CA GLY A 514 7.68 30.03 14.19
C GLY A 514 8.18 30.44 15.58
N ASN A 515 7.86 31.65 16.03
CA ASN A 515 8.39 32.19 17.28
C ASN A 515 7.75 31.57 18.54
N MET A 516 8.24 30.39 18.94
CA MET A 516 7.82 29.66 20.14
C MET A 516 8.16 30.41 21.43
N ALA A 517 9.27 31.17 21.44
CA ALA A 517 9.72 31.92 22.59
C ALA A 517 8.69 33.01 22.97
N LEU A 518 8.21 33.74 21.96
CA LEU A 518 7.18 34.78 22.07
C LEU A 518 5.82 34.20 22.49
N CYS A 519 5.38 33.12 21.84
CA CYS A 519 4.14 32.43 22.22
C CYS A 519 4.21 31.97 23.69
N GLY A 520 5.32 31.36 24.11
CA GLY A 520 5.54 30.94 25.49
C GLY A 520 5.67 32.11 26.47
N ALA A 521 6.22 33.25 26.05
CA ALA A 521 6.31 34.46 26.85
C ALA A 521 4.92 35.07 27.12
N LEU A 522 4.09 35.21 26.08
CA LEU A 522 2.72 35.71 26.20
C LEU A 522 1.86 34.80 27.08
N PHE A 523 1.96 33.46 26.95
CA PHE A 523 1.26 32.53 27.84
C PHE A 523 1.69 32.67 29.31
N ARG A 524 3.01 32.82 29.58
CA ARG A 524 3.51 33.03 30.95
C ARG A 524 3.05 34.36 31.53
N GLU A 525 3.04 35.42 30.74
CA GLU A 525 2.58 36.75 31.15
C GLU A 525 1.07 36.74 31.46
N GLN A 526 0.25 36.10 30.63
CA GLN A 526 -1.19 35.91 30.88
C GLN A 526 -1.43 35.15 32.20
N ALA A 527 -0.65 34.09 32.45
CA ALA A 527 -0.76 33.31 33.69
C ALA A 527 -0.30 34.12 34.92
N ALA A 528 0.80 34.87 34.81
CA ALA A 528 1.32 35.71 35.88
C ALA A 528 0.32 36.81 36.28
N ARG A 529 -0.26 37.52 35.30
CA ARG A 529 -1.28 38.56 35.57
C ARG A 529 -2.59 38.02 36.15
N ARG A 530 -2.96 36.77 35.83
CA ARG A 530 -4.09 36.09 36.49
C ARG A 530 -3.81 35.70 37.95
N ALA A 531 -2.54 35.49 38.31
CA ALA A 531 -2.13 35.09 39.66
C ALA A 531 -1.83 36.28 40.59
N ALA A 532 -1.42 37.44 40.04
CA ALA A 532 -1.00 38.60 40.80
C ALA A 532 -2.15 39.60 41.05
N ALA A 533 -2.55 39.76 42.32
CA ALA A 533 -3.53 40.76 42.72
C ALA A 533 -2.97 42.19 42.53
N GLY A 534 -3.61 42.99 41.67
CA GLY A 534 -3.19 44.37 41.36
C GLY A 534 -2.32 44.54 40.12
N ALA A 535 -2.06 43.47 39.35
CA ALA A 535 -1.38 43.58 38.06
C ALA A 535 -2.22 44.36 37.01
N PRO A 536 -1.59 44.99 36.00
CA PRO A 536 -2.33 45.69 34.94
C PRO A 536 -3.21 44.72 34.14
N ALA A 537 -4.41 45.16 33.76
CA ALA A 537 -5.40 44.33 33.10
C ALA A 537 -4.89 43.73 31.78
N TRP A 538 -5.22 42.46 31.53
CA TRP A 538 -5.02 41.81 30.24
C TRP A 538 -6.08 42.31 29.26
N SER A 539 -5.67 42.94 28.16
CA SER A 539 -6.58 43.59 27.21
C SER A 539 -6.90 42.71 25.99
N PRO A 540 -7.95 43.02 25.21
CA PRO A 540 -8.28 42.27 23.99
C PRO A 540 -7.15 42.22 22.96
N GLU A 541 -6.32 43.27 22.89
CA GLU A 541 -5.14 43.32 22.02
C GLU A 541 -4.10 42.27 22.42
N HIS A 542 -3.96 41.99 23.72
CA HIS A 542 -3.07 40.94 24.23
C HIS A 542 -3.59 39.52 23.91
N ASP A 543 -4.91 39.30 23.95
CA ASP A 543 -5.50 38.05 23.49
C ASP A 543 -5.30 37.83 21.98
N HIS A 544 -5.50 38.87 21.17
CA HIS A 544 -5.23 38.80 19.72
C HIS A 544 -3.75 38.53 19.41
N ALA A 545 -2.83 39.19 20.12
CA ALA A 545 -1.40 38.95 20.01
C ALA A 545 -1.01 37.51 20.38
N LEU A 546 -1.60 36.97 21.45
CA LEU A 546 -1.40 35.58 21.87
C LEU A 546 -1.97 34.59 20.84
N GLU A 547 -3.14 34.86 20.26
CA GLU A 547 -3.73 34.02 19.22
C GLU A 547 -2.85 34.00 17.95
N MET A 548 -2.40 35.16 17.47
CA MET A 548 -1.50 35.28 16.32
C MET A 548 -0.15 34.58 16.57
N ALA A 549 0.44 34.76 17.77
CA ALA A 549 1.67 34.07 18.15
C ALA A 549 1.46 32.54 18.21
N ALA A 550 0.33 32.08 18.77
CA ALA A 550 -0.02 30.66 18.85
C ALA A 550 -0.41 30.03 17.51
N LEU A 551 -0.82 30.83 16.52
CA LEU A 551 -1.05 30.41 15.14
C LEU A 551 0.28 30.25 14.40
N ARG A 552 1.14 31.28 14.40
CA ARG A 552 2.50 31.23 13.80
C ARG A 552 3.39 30.16 14.44
N ALA A 553 3.21 29.87 15.73
CA ALA A 553 3.88 28.79 16.44
C ALA A 553 3.45 27.37 15.99
N ARG A 554 2.25 27.21 15.41
CA ARG A 554 1.72 25.90 14.99
C ARG A 554 1.68 25.66 13.49
N THR A 555 1.86 26.70 12.67
CA THR A 555 1.86 26.58 11.21
C THR A 555 3.26 26.68 10.62
N GLY A 556 3.42 26.18 9.40
CA GLY A 556 4.67 26.18 8.64
C GLY A 556 4.47 25.53 7.28
N PHE A 557 5.55 24.98 6.72
CA PHE A 557 5.57 24.39 5.38
C PHE A 557 6.50 23.17 5.30
N CYS A 558 6.13 22.22 4.45
CA CYS A 558 7.00 21.12 4.05
C CYS A 558 7.28 21.22 2.55
N TRP A 559 8.56 21.27 2.18
CA TRP A 559 9.05 21.07 0.82
C TRP A 559 9.68 19.68 0.71
N ALA A 560 9.50 19.03 -0.44
CA ALA A 560 10.20 17.81 -0.79
C ALA A 560 10.52 17.82 -2.28
N THR A 561 11.78 17.56 -2.64
CA THR A 561 12.21 17.36 -4.03
C THR A 561 13.20 16.20 -4.12
N VAL A 562 13.36 15.60 -5.29
CA VAL A 562 14.48 14.68 -5.55
C VAL A 562 15.52 15.40 -6.39
N LYS A 563 16.75 15.45 -5.90
CA LYS A 563 17.88 16.05 -6.61
C LYS A 563 18.17 15.27 -7.89
N THR A 564 17.91 15.89 -9.03
CA THR A 564 18.31 15.37 -10.33
C THR A 564 19.80 15.58 -10.56
N GLY A 565 20.43 14.69 -11.34
CA GLY A 565 21.82 14.87 -11.76
C GLY A 565 21.98 16.05 -12.72
N ALA A 566 23.23 16.45 -13.00
CA ALA A 566 23.54 17.54 -13.92
C ALA A 566 23.32 17.16 -15.41
N ALA A 567 22.08 16.83 -15.75
CA ALA A 567 21.50 17.11 -17.05
C ALA A 567 20.57 18.31 -16.83
N GLU A 568 21.00 19.49 -17.29
CA GLU A 568 20.17 20.69 -17.23
C GLU A 568 18.81 20.41 -17.88
N TYR A 569 17.74 20.87 -17.23
CA TYR A 569 16.42 20.88 -17.84
C TYR A 569 16.41 21.99 -18.90
N LYS A 570 17.05 21.74 -20.05
CA LYS A 570 16.72 22.49 -21.26
C LYS A 570 15.21 22.36 -21.41
N ALA A 571 14.52 23.49 -21.41
CA ALA A 571 13.15 23.55 -21.89
C ALA A 571 13.10 22.81 -23.24
N LEU A 572 12.06 22.00 -23.44
CA LEU A 572 11.89 21.18 -24.63
C LEU A 572 11.62 22.08 -25.86
N GLU A 573 12.68 22.68 -26.39
CA GLU A 573 12.74 23.00 -27.80
C GLU A 573 12.92 21.69 -28.58
N PRO A 574 12.23 21.52 -29.73
CA PRO A 574 12.02 20.21 -30.34
C PRO A 574 13.19 19.78 -31.23
N GLU A 575 14.33 19.45 -30.62
CA GLU A 575 15.50 18.88 -31.34
C GLU A 575 15.78 17.42 -30.95
N ARG A 576 14.79 16.55 -31.19
CA ARG A 576 15.00 15.19 -31.69
C ARG A 576 13.82 14.83 -32.61
N PRO A 577 14.05 14.05 -33.68
CA PRO A 577 13.01 13.77 -34.66
C PRO A 577 11.83 13.06 -33.99
N VAL A 578 10.65 13.45 -34.44
CA VAL A 578 9.35 12.91 -34.04
C VAL A 578 9.38 11.38 -34.14
N ARG A 579 9.13 10.70 -33.02
CA ARG A 579 8.98 9.23 -33.00
C ARG A 579 7.53 8.85 -33.19
N ASP A 580 7.27 7.98 -34.16
CA ASP A 580 5.94 7.48 -34.47
C ASP A 580 5.56 6.38 -33.45
N LEU A 581 4.68 6.71 -32.50
CA LEU A 581 4.40 5.91 -31.31
C LEU A 581 2.90 5.79 -31.02
N ALA A 582 2.34 4.61 -31.28
CA ALA A 582 1.20 4.10 -30.53
C ALA A 582 0.94 2.62 -30.85
N TRP A 583 0.01 1.99 -30.10
CA TRP A 583 -1.30 1.56 -30.65
C TRP A 583 -1.91 0.33 -29.93
N LYS A 584 -3.26 0.29 -29.88
CA LYS A 584 -4.24 -0.78 -29.46
C LYS A 584 -4.98 -0.55 -28.13
N GLY A 585 -6.32 -0.45 -28.21
CA GLY A 585 -7.24 -0.31 -27.07
C GLY A 585 -7.42 1.13 -26.58
N GLY A 586 -7.27 2.10 -27.49
CA GLY A 586 -7.11 3.52 -27.17
C GLY A 586 -8.39 4.27 -26.78
N ASP A 587 -9.58 3.70 -26.96
CA ASP A 587 -10.82 4.27 -26.38
C ASP A 587 -11.08 3.77 -24.95
N GLY A 588 -10.46 2.64 -24.59
CA GLY A 588 -10.53 2.03 -23.26
C GLY A 588 -9.86 2.87 -22.15
N TYR A 589 -10.17 2.51 -20.90
CA TYR A 589 -9.81 3.26 -19.69
C TYR A 589 -8.31 3.65 -19.59
N CYS A 590 -7.41 2.67 -19.73
CA CYS A 590 -5.96 2.94 -19.70
C CYS A 590 -5.45 3.54 -21.02
N GLY A 591 -5.99 3.07 -22.15
CA GLY A 591 -5.55 3.47 -23.49
C GLY A 591 -5.78 4.95 -23.77
N TRP A 592 -6.98 5.47 -23.46
CA TRP A 592 -7.32 6.88 -23.70
C TRP A 592 -6.42 7.83 -22.89
N ALA A 593 -6.22 7.55 -21.60
CA ALA A 593 -5.33 8.35 -20.76
C ALA A 593 -3.87 8.31 -21.25
N THR A 594 -3.41 7.14 -21.71
CA THR A 594 -2.05 6.98 -22.26
C THR A 594 -1.88 7.71 -23.59
N ALA A 595 -2.86 7.63 -24.49
CA ALA A 595 -2.83 8.30 -25.79
C ALA A 595 -2.70 9.83 -25.64
N LEU A 596 -3.52 10.44 -24.78
CA LEU A 596 -3.41 11.86 -24.44
C LEU A 596 -2.04 12.22 -23.84
N HIS A 597 -1.54 11.40 -22.90
CA HIS A 597 -0.28 11.64 -22.20
C HIS A 597 0.96 11.59 -23.12
N LEU A 598 0.93 10.74 -24.15
CA LEU A 598 1.97 10.61 -25.16
C LEU A 598 1.86 11.71 -26.23
N SER A 599 0.65 12.01 -26.71
CA SER A 599 0.43 13.10 -27.67
C SER A 599 0.87 14.45 -27.09
N ALA A 600 0.55 14.71 -25.82
CA ALA A 600 1.01 15.88 -25.07
C ALA A 600 2.55 15.96 -24.85
N ARG A 601 3.29 14.89 -25.18
CA ARG A 601 4.77 14.83 -25.15
C ARG A 601 5.41 14.95 -26.54
N GLY A 602 4.62 15.24 -27.58
CA GLY A 602 5.12 15.41 -28.95
C GLY A 602 5.33 14.10 -29.72
N TYR A 603 4.81 12.97 -29.22
CA TYR A 603 4.75 11.74 -30.00
C TYR A 603 3.59 11.80 -31.01
N GLN A 604 3.77 11.25 -32.22
CA GLN A 604 2.64 10.98 -33.11
C GLN A 604 1.89 9.78 -32.56
N VAL A 605 0.61 9.97 -32.26
CA VAL A 605 -0.24 8.97 -31.61
C VAL A 605 -1.39 8.60 -32.53
N CYS A 606 -1.79 7.34 -32.44
CA CYS A 606 -2.63 6.66 -33.40
C CYS A 606 -3.46 5.62 -32.58
N ILE A 607 -4.78 5.45 -32.80
CA ILE A 607 -5.65 4.49 -32.05
C ILE A 607 -6.38 3.46 -32.96
N VAL A 608 -6.16 2.13 -32.79
CA VAL A 608 -7.22 1.10 -33.06
C VAL A 608 -8.03 1.05 -31.79
N ASP A 609 -9.32 1.16 -32.00
CA ASP A 609 -10.31 0.46 -31.19
C ASP A 609 -11.41 -0.07 -32.12
N ASN A 610 -11.86 -1.32 -31.96
CA ASN A 610 -13.10 -1.77 -32.60
C ASN A 610 -14.34 -1.26 -31.83
N LEU A 611 -14.13 -0.57 -30.70
CA LEU A 611 -15.15 -0.05 -29.78
C LEU A 611 -16.01 -1.13 -29.14
N ALA A 612 -15.63 -2.41 -29.24
CA ALA A 612 -16.37 -3.53 -28.70
C ALA A 612 -16.60 -3.40 -27.18
N ARG A 613 -15.67 -2.75 -26.46
CA ARG A 613 -15.86 -2.47 -25.03
C ARG A 613 -17.08 -1.57 -24.76
N ARG A 614 -17.49 -0.68 -25.67
CA ARG A 614 -18.76 0.07 -25.54
C ARG A 614 -19.97 -0.81 -25.87
N THR A 615 -19.82 -1.74 -26.83
CA THR A 615 -20.86 -2.73 -27.14
C THR A 615 -21.15 -3.67 -25.96
N TYR A 616 -20.12 -4.06 -25.20
CA TYR A 616 -20.32 -4.88 -23.99
C TYR A 616 -21.16 -4.17 -22.92
N ASP A 617 -20.99 -2.85 -22.74
CA ASP A 617 -21.81 -2.08 -21.80
C ASP A 617 -23.29 -2.12 -22.21
N LEU A 618 -23.58 -1.87 -23.50
CA LEU A 618 -24.93 -1.93 -24.05
C LEU A 618 -25.55 -3.33 -23.94
N GLN A 619 -24.77 -4.39 -24.16
CA GLN A 619 -25.23 -5.78 -24.06
C GLN A 619 -25.55 -6.19 -22.62
N LEU A 620 -24.80 -5.68 -21.64
CA LEU A 620 -24.94 -6.03 -20.22
C LEU A 620 -25.76 -5.02 -19.41
N GLY A 621 -26.31 -3.98 -20.03
CA GLY A 621 -27.04 -2.91 -19.34
C GLY A 621 -26.18 -2.08 -18.39
N LEU A 622 -24.88 -1.99 -18.66
CA LEU A 622 -23.92 -1.23 -17.86
C LEU A 622 -23.76 0.19 -18.43
N ASP A 623 -23.38 1.13 -17.56
CA ASP A 623 -22.95 2.47 -17.98
C ASP A 623 -21.73 2.91 -17.14
N THR A 624 -20.97 3.83 -17.71
CA THR A 624 -19.87 4.52 -17.05
C THR A 624 -20.37 5.53 -16.03
N LEU A 625 -19.80 5.51 -14.80
CA LEU A 625 -20.13 6.50 -13.75
C LEU A 625 -19.94 7.96 -14.21
N THR A 626 -18.95 8.19 -15.07
CA THR A 626 -18.69 9.49 -15.70
C THR A 626 -19.07 9.40 -17.19
N PRO A 627 -20.07 10.15 -17.68
CA PRO A 627 -20.49 10.09 -19.08
C PRO A 627 -19.31 10.35 -20.05
N ILE A 628 -19.14 9.46 -21.04
CA ILE A 628 -18.06 9.56 -22.03
C ILE A 628 -18.58 9.82 -23.45
N VAL A 629 -18.07 10.88 -24.09
CA VAL A 629 -18.36 11.19 -25.50
C VAL A 629 -17.73 10.16 -26.45
N SER A 630 -18.07 10.22 -27.75
CA SER A 630 -17.55 9.28 -28.76
C SER A 630 -16.03 9.40 -28.94
N ILE A 631 -15.36 8.37 -29.47
CA ILE A 631 -13.92 8.43 -29.77
C ILE A 631 -13.59 9.52 -30.81
N HIS A 632 -14.50 9.76 -31.76
CA HIS A 632 -14.36 10.80 -32.77
C HIS A 632 -14.39 12.20 -32.14
N ASP A 633 -15.35 12.44 -31.23
CA ASP A 633 -15.44 13.71 -30.49
C ASP A 633 -14.26 13.89 -29.53
N ARG A 634 -13.79 12.80 -28.88
CA ARG A 634 -12.60 12.78 -28.02
C ARG A 634 -11.35 13.24 -28.78
N VAL A 635 -11.05 12.62 -29.93
CA VAL A 635 -9.90 12.95 -30.78
C VAL A 635 -10.01 14.37 -31.34
N LYS A 636 -11.19 14.73 -31.89
CA LYS A 636 -11.46 16.09 -32.36
C LYS A 636 -11.25 17.12 -31.25
N LYS A 637 -11.74 16.86 -30.03
CA LYS A 637 -11.63 17.80 -28.92
C LYS A 637 -10.20 17.93 -28.42
N TRP A 638 -9.41 16.86 -28.47
CA TRP A 638 -7.97 16.94 -28.21
C TRP A 638 -7.25 17.83 -29.23
N GLN A 639 -7.56 17.67 -30.52
CA GLN A 639 -6.98 18.52 -31.58
C GLN A 639 -7.41 19.99 -31.44
N GLU A 640 -8.66 20.28 -31.08
CA GLU A 640 -9.14 21.64 -30.79
C GLU A 640 -8.39 22.31 -29.61
N ILE A 641 -8.02 21.55 -28.58
CA ILE A 641 -7.41 22.09 -27.35
C ILE A 641 -5.88 22.17 -27.45
N SER A 642 -5.24 21.15 -28.03
CA SER A 642 -3.78 21.00 -28.03
C SER A 642 -3.11 21.35 -29.35
N GLY A 643 -3.86 21.40 -30.45
CA GLY A 643 -3.32 21.44 -31.82
C GLY A 643 -2.72 20.09 -32.29
N CYS A 644 -2.52 19.11 -31.40
CA CYS A 644 -1.98 17.80 -31.74
C CYS A 644 -3.08 16.91 -32.35
N HIS A 645 -2.77 16.26 -33.47
CA HIS A 645 -3.64 15.26 -34.07
C HIS A 645 -3.36 13.88 -33.48
N ILE A 646 -4.41 13.06 -33.38
CA ILE A 646 -4.33 11.63 -33.08
C ILE A 646 -5.05 10.91 -34.22
N ASP A 647 -4.36 10.08 -35.00
CA ASP A 647 -4.99 9.28 -36.05
C ASP A 647 -5.83 8.15 -35.42
N LEU A 648 -6.90 7.74 -36.08
CA LEU A 648 -7.92 6.83 -35.56
C LEU A 648 -8.36 5.88 -36.68
N ARG A 649 -8.13 4.58 -36.50
CA ARG A 649 -8.63 3.53 -37.42
C ARG A 649 -9.51 2.57 -36.64
N VAL A 650 -10.80 2.58 -36.92
CA VAL A 650 -11.78 1.73 -36.23
C VAL A 650 -11.87 0.37 -36.95
N GLY A 651 -11.56 -0.72 -36.25
CA GLY A 651 -11.60 -2.08 -36.80
C GLY A 651 -10.98 -3.11 -35.86
N ASP A 652 -11.15 -4.40 -36.17
CA ASP A 652 -10.76 -5.50 -35.28
C ASP A 652 -9.28 -5.89 -35.44
N LEU A 653 -8.66 -6.33 -34.36
CA LEU A 653 -7.27 -6.81 -34.35
C LEU A 653 -7.14 -8.26 -34.81
N CYS A 654 -8.24 -9.01 -34.76
CA CYS A 654 -8.35 -10.37 -35.29
C CYS A 654 -8.45 -10.37 -36.82
N ASP A 655 -8.90 -9.26 -37.43
CA ASP A 655 -8.79 -9.00 -38.87
C ASP A 655 -7.35 -8.57 -39.21
N PHE A 656 -6.58 -9.51 -39.75
CA PHE A 656 -5.19 -9.26 -40.12
C PHE A 656 -5.05 -8.36 -41.36
N GLU A 657 -6.04 -8.32 -42.27
CA GLU A 657 -5.93 -7.47 -43.47
C GLU A 657 -6.06 -5.99 -43.08
N PHE A 658 -7.11 -5.65 -42.33
CA PHE A 658 -7.28 -4.33 -41.74
C PHE A 658 -6.09 -3.95 -40.85
N PHE A 659 -5.65 -4.86 -39.97
CA PHE A 659 -4.58 -4.55 -39.04
C PHE A 659 -3.21 -4.39 -39.75
N ALA A 660 -2.93 -5.16 -40.81
CA ALA A 660 -1.73 -5.00 -41.61
C ALA A 660 -1.72 -3.70 -42.41
N ASP A 661 -2.86 -3.25 -42.95
CA ASP A 661 -2.98 -1.95 -43.63
C ASP A 661 -2.73 -0.79 -42.66
N ALA A 662 -3.37 -0.82 -41.47
CA ALA A 662 -3.16 0.17 -40.42
C ALA A 662 -1.69 0.21 -39.96
N PHE A 663 -1.06 -0.96 -39.76
CA PHE A 663 0.33 -1.06 -39.33
C PHE A 663 1.31 -0.53 -40.39
N LYS A 664 1.11 -0.86 -41.68
CA LYS A 664 1.93 -0.35 -42.79
C LYS A 664 1.77 1.15 -42.99
N THR A 665 0.53 1.65 -42.88
CA THR A 665 0.21 3.07 -43.10
C THR A 665 0.83 3.96 -42.01
N PHE A 666 0.84 3.50 -40.76
CA PHE A 666 1.39 4.27 -39.64
C PHE A 666 2.87 3.98 -39.34
N ASN A 667 3.36 2.79 -39.69
CA ASN A 667 4.75 2.35 -39.49
C ASN A 667 5.34 2.64 -38.08
N PRO A 668 4.72 2.14 -36.99
CA PRO A 668 5.09 2.52 -35.62
C PRO A 668 6.51 2.04 -35.23
N GLU A 669 7.24 2.87 -34.49
CA GLU A 669 8.49 2.48 -33.80
C GLU A 669 8.21 1.64 -32.54
N ALA A 670 7.03 1.80 -31.93
CA ALA A 670 6.62 1.00 -30.78
C ALA A 670 5.08 0.92 -30.64
N VAL A 671 4.61 -0.20 -30.12
CA VAL A 671 3.17 -0.53 -29.94
C VAL A 671 2.87 -0.77 -28.46
N VAL A 672 1.77 -0.20 -27.96
CA VAL A 672 1.32 -0.34 -26.56
C VAL A 672 -0.01 -1.07 -26.52
N HIS A 673 0.02 -2.38 -26.25
CA HIS A 673 -1.14 -3.26 -26.45
C HIS A 673 -2.04 -3.36 -25.22
N PHE A 674 -3.17 -2.63 -25.26
CA PHE A 674 -4.31 -2.73 -24.32
C PHE A 674 -5.58 -3.32 -24.96
N GLY A 675 -5.53 -3.72 -26.24
CA GLY A 675 -6.71 -4.07 -27.05
C GLY A 675 -7.27 -5.47 -26.80
N GLU A 676 -7.70 -5.75 -25.57
CA GLU A 676 -8.11 -7.08 -25.10
C GLU A 676 -9.37 -7.05 -24.24
N GLN A 677 -10.12 -8.16 -24.24
CA GLN A 677 -11.16 -8.42 -23.26
C GLN A 677 -10.49 -8.70 -21.90
N ARG A 678 -10.47 -7.68 -21.03
CA ARG A 678 -9.72 -7.64 -19.76
C ARG A 678 -10.49 -8.06 -18.49
N SER A 679 -11.80 -8.28 -18.58
CA SER A 679 -12.68 -8.50 -17.43
C SER A 679 -12.79 -9.99 -17.12
N ALA A 680 -12.29 -10.40 -15.95
CA ALA A 680 -12.42 -11.77 -15.46
C ALA A 680 -13.89 -12.19 -15.22
N PRO A 681 -14.79 -11.35 -14.65
CA PRO A 681 -16.22 -11.66 -14.62
C PRO A 681 -16.81 -11.86 -16.01
N TYR A 682 -16.47 -11.01 -16.98
CA TYR A 682 -16.98 -11.12 -18.36
C TYR A 682 -16.57 -12.44 -19.00
N SER A 683 -15.31 -12.87 -18.83
CA SER A 683 -14.82 -14.14 -19.37
C SER A 683 -15.45 -15.38 -18.72
N MET A 684 -16.21 -15.22 -17.64
CA MET A 684 -16.86 -16.31 -16.90
C MET A 684 -18.40 -16.27 -16.97
N ILE A 685 -19.00 -15.37 -17.77
CA ILE A 685 -20.46 -15.29 -17.94
C ILE A 685 -21.03 -16.61 -18.51
N ASP A 686 -20.49 -17.05 -19.64
CA ASP A 686 -20.87 -18.30 -20.30
C ASP A 686 -19.76 -18.79 -21.24
N ARG A 687 -20.01 -19.93 -21.91
CA ARG A 687 -19.09 -20.54 -22.88
C ARG A 687 -18.74 -19.61 -24.06
N GLN A 688 -19.68 -18.81 -24.56
CA GLN A 688 -19.43 -17.90 -25.68
C GLN A 688 -18.48 -16.79 -25.26
N HIS A 689 -18.70 -16.18 -24.09
CA HIS A 689 -17.86 -15.12 -23.54
C HIS A 689 -16.45 -15.62 -23.16
N ALA A 690 -16.34 -16.84 -22.62
CA ALA A 690 -15.06 -17.49 -22.33
C ALA A 690 -14.25 -17.75 -23.61
N VAL A 691 -14.88 -18.37 -24.63
CA VAL A 691 -14.24 -18.63 -25.94
C VAL A 691 -13.87 -17.32 -26.63
N TYR A 692 -14.76 -16.32 -26.63
CA TYR A 692 -14.49 -15.00 -27.19
C TYR A 692 -13.28 -14.34 -26.54
N THR A 693 -13.20 -14.35 -25.20
CA THR A 693 -12.06 -13.76 -24.46
C THR A 693 -10.74 -14.39 -24.89
N GLN A 694 -10.66 -15.72 -24.89
CA GLN A 694 -9.44 -16.43 -25.27
C GLN A 694 -9.08 -16.18 -26.74
N HIS A 695 -10.06 -16.31 -27.66
CA HIS A 695 -9.85 -16.11 -29.09
C HIS A 695 -9.39 -14.68 -29.41
N ASN A 696 -10.14 -13.67 -28.96
CA ASN A 696 -9.85 -12.25 -29.20
C ASN A 696 -8.44 -11.88 -28.70
N ASN A 697 -8.11 -12.25 -27.46
CA ASN A 697 -6.86 -11.81 -26.83
C ASN A 697 -5.65 -12.54 -27.43
N VAL A 698 -5.76 -13.85 -27.65
CA VAL A 698 -4.65 -14.65 -28.21
C VAL A 698 -4.45 -14.35 -29.69
N ILE A 699 -5.50 -14.39 -30.52
CA ILE A 699 -5.38 -14.16 -31.96
C ILE A 699 -5.00 -12.71 -32.26
N GLY A 700 -5.63 -11.72 -31.62
CA GLY A 700 -5.27 -10.30 -31.80
C GLY A 700 -3.83 -9.96 -31.38
N THR A 701 -3.25 -10.74 -30.45
CA THR A 701 -1.85 -10.64 -30.04
C THR A 701 -0.91 -11.42 -30.97
N ILE A 702 -1.32 -12.58 -31.51
CA ILE A 702 -0.56 -13.28 -32.55
C ILE A 702 -0.46 -12.42 -33.81
N ASN A 703 -1.58 -11.86 -34.29
CA ASN A 703 -1.62 -10.92 -35.40
C ASN A 703 -0.68 -9.72 -35.19
N LEU A 704 -0.59 -9.21 -33.95
CA LEU A 704 0.39 -8.17 -33.59
C LEU A 704 1.84 -8.61 -33.80
N MET A 705 2.21 -9.77 -33.24
CA MET A 705 3.57 -10.30 -33.35
C MET A 705 3.96 -10.59 -34.81
N TYR A 706 3.01 -11.05 -35.63
CA TYR A 706 3.23 -11.25 -37.07
C TYR A 706 3.40 -9.92 -37.83
N ALA A 707 2.56 -8.91 -37.58
CA ALA A 707 2.71 -7.60 -38.25
C ALA A 707 4.04 -6.91 -37.89
N ILE A 708 4.47 -6.97 -36.61
CA ILE A 708 5.81 -6.51 -36.20
C ILE A 708 6.88 -7.28 -36.98
N LYS A 709 6.85 -8.61 -36.94
CA LYS A 709 7.82 -9.48 -37.61
C LYS A 709 7.88 -9.30 -39.14
N GLU A 710 6.77 -8.92 -39.78
CA GLU A 710 6.67 -8.80 -41.24
C GLU A 710 6.94 -7.38 -41.75
N PHE A 711 6.49 -6.33 -41.03
CA PHE A 711 6.49 -4.95 -41.55
C PHE A 711 7.48 -4.02 -40.83
N ASN A 712 7.72 -4.20 -39.52
CA ASN A 712 8.77 -3.47 -38.81
C ASN A 712 9.35 -4.30 -37.64
N PRO A 713 10.37 -5.15 -37.88
CA PRO A 713 10.93 -6.04 -36.87
C PRO A 713 11.60 -5.32 -35.68
N ASP A 714 12.01 -4.07 -35.86
CA ASP A 714 12.61 -3.24 -34.81
C ASP A 714 11.53 -2.55 -33.93
N CYS A 715 10.25 -2.72 -34.25
CA CYS A 715 9.13 -2.16 -33.50
C CYS A 715 9.03 -2.75 -32.08
N HIS A 716 9.11 -1.89 -31.06
CA HIS A 716 9.11 -2.33 -29.66
C HIS A 716 7.68 -2.61 -29.15
N LEU A 717 7.43 -3.84 -28.70
CA LEU A 717 6.14 -4.26 -28.13
C LEU A 717 6.08 -4.05 -26.61
N VAL A 718 5.24 -3.12 -26.17
CA VAL A 718 4.83 -2.94 -24.77
C VAL A 718 3.47 -3.62 -24.56
N LYS A 719 3.46 -4.88 -24.12
CA LYS A 719 2.24 -5.64 -23.85
C LYS A 719 1.73 -5.40 -22.43
N LEU A 720 0.44 -5.12 -22.25
CA LEU A 720 -0.19 -5.26 -20.94
C LEU A 720 -0.40 -6.75 -20.64
N GLY A 721 0.40 -7.31 -19.73
CA GLY A 721 0.09 -8.58 -19.06
C GLY A 721 -0.82 -8.35 -17.84
N THR A 722 -0.89 -9.33 -16.95
CA THR A 722 -1.55 -9.18 -15.65
C THR A 722 -0.78 -9.86 -14.53
N MET A 723 -0.72 -9.23 -13.35
CA MET A 723 -0.20 -9.88 -12.14
C MET A 723 -0.95 -11.18 -11.78
N GLY A 724 -2.17 -11.36 -12.31
CA GLY A 724 -2.93 -12.60 -12.20
C GLY A 724 -2.31 -13.80 -12.93
N GLU A 725 -1.39 -13.60 -13.90
CA GLU A 725 -0.67 -14.68 -14.59
C GLU A 725 0.12 -15.57 -13.62
N TYR A 726 0.66 -14.96 -12.56
CA TYR A 726 1.45 -15.64 -11.55
C TYR A 726 0.62 -16.43 -10.53
N GLY A 727 -0.70 -16.17 -10.45
CA GLY A 727 -1.56 -16.74 -9.42
C GLY A 727 -1.11 -16.37 -8.01
N THR A 728 -0.99 -17.36 -7.12
CA THR A 728 -0.52 -17.19 -5.73
C THR A 728 0.49 -18.28 -5.35
N PRO A 729 1.71 -18.26 -5.91
CA PRO A 729 2.68 -19.33 -5.73
C PRO A 729 3.48 -19.17 -4.44
N ASN A 730 4.07 -20.26 -3.95
CA ASN A 730 4.86 -20.30 -2.72
C ASN A 730 6.32 -19.81 -2.91
N ILE A 731 6.53 -18.80 -3.75
CA ILE A 731 7.79 -18.09 -3.96
C ILE A 731 7.52 -16.59 -4.08
N ASP A 732 8.47 -15.75 -3.66
CA ASP A 732 8.26 -14.29 -3.61
C ASP A 732 8.35 -13.68 -5.02
N ILE A 733 7.20 -13.51 -5.69
CA ILE A 733 7.10 -12.86 -7.00
C ILE A 733 6.91 -11.35 -6.81
N GLY A 734 8.01 -10.70 -6.43
CA GLY A 734 8.15 -9.24 -6.39
C GLY A 734 7.49 -8.55 -5.20
N LYS A 735 8.33 -8.04 -4.28
CA LYS A 735 8.02 -6.99 -3.31
C LYS A 735 8.92 -5.79 -3.56
#